data_AF-A0AA88Y133-F1
#
_entry.id   AF-A0AA88Y133-F1
#
_cell.length_a   1.000
_cell.length_b   1.000
_cell.length_c   1.000
_cell.angle_alpha   90.00
_cell.angle_beta   90.00
_cell.angle_gamma   90.00
#
_symmetry.space_group_name_H-M   'P 1'
#
loop_
_entity.id
_entity.type
_entity.pdbx_description
1 polymer ?
#
loop_
_entity_poly.entity_id
_entity_poly.type
_entity_poly.pdbx_seq_one_letter_code
_entity_poly.pdbx_strand_id
1 'polypeptide(L)'
;MDSDEDIMMVNKDITIVTDVNDCSSLIHRQEEGTDDRVLLPRKYGKPGLPLGLLSEEGATPGYARIVAVDGETYQPLTPEDHNPLTHLCDVKDGLVLFSTDKLQCRMAEAMPSRRKQGPAMTEDSTKEFKSSDLVHGLFCPSWPKSAEDWVTRNRQYDWPSEEMQGLTKRGFFLVPVSSSWNPCRTEWRISFTLTERELIWRWNVIQYKTLLVMKIVKRDLIEPVVPNTISSYHLKTLMLWMFEERPSQFWTINNFPKCIKQCLDKLIQYIQGEYCPHYFIKANNLFKNKFTLENNEKLCSLLQNFRTNFWQLVFELETLRKHSTNMDIVQRECFTDIQSASFRNISLMNEVANLRISLLISFATSAMKPALQLLSDSVTDVSIRKHRDYKKLLTRIHSDDPEQLEVIEALHRLVDVSLGSQLCAKAFQIESEQEKSTLFQECEELFLGGQSIDTSAGKLKMATFKFLKTDYSGALNLVKEVLSLERTIPLSGFEPRNPELSVTDFVQLINNTDNFVPLLRNVGALEVVFLPSEFSATLDPIKFEIIRAMSAAVDLDSDNPLRWVALDAGFYALLLQFHVCLRTDSQEALKQTLGSLRRYASTPGIPQLRRVVALNIVGHCLLLVGETQWAVDVFMGSLVLLNTYNSAAWHLTILAWREFCRIMHSN
;
A
#
# COMPACT_ATOMS: atom_id res chain seq x y z
N MET A 1 -10.98 -8.70 -12.20
CA MET A 1 -9.63 -8.42 -12.76
C MET A 1 -8.59 -8.69 -11.69
N ASP A 2 -7.49 -9.31 -12.09
CA ASP A 2 -6.30 -9.49 -11.24
C ASP A 2 -5.81 -8.12 -10.75
N SER A 3 -5.68 -8.00 -9.43
CA SER A 3 -4.92 -6.91 -8.82
C SER A 3 -3.44 -7.21 -9.02
N ASP A 4 -2.80 -6.53 -9.97
CA ASP A 4 -1.33 -6.45 -10.13
C ASP A 4 -0.66 -5.77 -8.89
N GLU A 5 -1.09 -6.06 -7.67
CA GLU A 5 -0.49 -5.61 -6.41
C GLU A 5 0.47 -6.68 -5.87
N ASP A 6 1.52 -6.98 -6.66
CA ASP A 6 2.66 -7.78 -6.20
C ASP A 6 3.25 -7.16 -4.93
N ILE A 7 3.12 -7.82 -3.78
CA ILE A 7 3.81 -7.40 -2.57
C ILE A 7 5.26 -7.89 -2.70
N MET A 8 6.18 -6.97 -3.02
CA MET A 8 7.59 -7.31 -3.11
C MET A 8 8.26 -7.30 -1.71
N MET A 9 8.57 -8.49 -1.20
CA MET A 9 9.39 -8.70 -0.01
C MET A 9 10.87 -8.51 -0.37
N VAL A 10 11.53 -7.53 0.24
CA VAL A 10 12.95 -7.24 -0.01
C VAL A 10 13.82 -8.04 0.94
N ASN A 11 14.57 -9.01 0.41
CA ASN A 11 15.57 -9.74 1.20
C ASN A 11 16.85 -8.89 1.34
N LYS A 12 17.39 -8.80 2.57
CA LYS A 12 18.62 -8.08 2.91
C LYS A 12 19.76 -9.02 3.36
N ASP A 13 19.52 -10.31 3.50
CA ASP A 13 20.53 -11.29 3.94
C ASP A 13 21.54 -11.64 2.84
N ILE A 14 21.19 -11.40 1.57
CA ILE A 14 22.11 -11.49 0.43
C ILE A 14 22.39 -10.05 -0.05
N THR A 15 23.62 -9.58 0.14
CA THR A 15 24.07 -8.31 -0.47
C THR A 15 24.57 -8.60 -1.89
N ILE A 16 23.95 -7.94 -2.88
CA ILE A 16 24.36 -8.03 -4.29
C ILE A 16 25.26 -6.86 -4.65
N VAL A 17 26.45 -7.17 -5.14
CA VAL A 17 27.41 -6.23 -5.74
C VAL A 17 27.17 -6.19 -7.25
N THR A 18 27.27 -4.99 -7.82
CA THR A 18 26.93 -4.71 -9.23
C THR A 18 28.16 -4.20 -9.98
N ASP A 19 28.58 -4.98 -10.96
CA ASP A 19 29.73 -4.82 -11.86
C ASP A 19 31.14 -4.81 -11.19
N VAL A 20 32.03 -5.64 -11.74
CA VAL A 20 33.43 -5.90 -11.32
C VAL A 20 34.41 -5.64 -12.48
N ASN A 21 33.96 -4.93 -13.54
CA ASN A 21 34.82 -4.45 -14.63
C ASN A 21 35.97 -3.51 -14.19
N ASP A 22 36.06 -3.16 -12.90
CA ASP A 22 37.15 -2.40 -12.26
C ASP A 22 38.01 -3.23 -11.26
N CYS A 23 37.94 -4.57 -11.31
CA CYS A 23 38.74 -5.43 -10.40
C CYS A 23 40.26 -5.23 -10.55
N SER A 24 40.73 -4.73 -11.70
CA SER A 24 42.12 -4.36 -11.94
C SER A 24 42.52 -3.02 -11.29
N SER A 25 41.58 -2.11 -11.01
CA SER A 25 41.87 -0.81 -10.36
C SER A 25 41.73 -0.84 -8.83
N LEU A 26 40.95 -1.78 -8.29
CA LEU A 26 40.87 -2.03 -6.84
C LEU A 26 42.16 -2.65 -6.25
N ILE A 27 42.99 -3.32 -7.05
CA ILE A 27 44.26 -3.93 -6.62
C ILE A 27 45.42 -2.92 -6.61
N HIS A 28 45.28 -1.77 -7.28
CA HIS A 28 46.31 -0.73 -7.35
C HIS A 28 45.76 0.67 -7.03
N ARG A 29 45.51 0.93 -5.73
CA ARG A 29 45.50 2.27 -5.12
C ARG A 29 45.54 2.23 -3.58
N GLN A 30 46.61 1.65 -3.03
CA GLN A 30 47.16 2.16 -1.78
C GLN A 30 48.14 3.27 -2.13
N GLU A 31 47.68 4.52 -2.20
CA GLU A 31 48.47 5.72 -1.87
C GLU A 31 47.60 7.00 -1.99
N GLU A 32 47.66 7.79 -0.91
CA GLU A 32 47.43 9.25 -0.79
C GLU A 32 46.20 9.92 -1.46
N GLY A 33 45.20 10.21 -0.62
CA GLY A 33 44.57 11.54 -0.46
C GLY A 33 43.97 12.26 -1.68
N THR A 34 42.66 12.13 -1.88
CA THR A 34 41.72 13.27 -2.09
C THR A 34 40.27 12.78 -2.06
N ASP A 35 39.33 13.71 -1.82
CA ASP A 35 37.91 13.45 -1.59
C ASP A 35 37.11 12.98 -2.83
N ASP A 36 35.86 12.56 -2.62
CA ASP A 36 34.84 12.19 -3.63
C ASP A 36 35.12 10.95 -4.51
N ARG A 37 35.05 9.75 -3.91
CA ARG A 37 34.58 8.51 -4.60
C ARG A 37 33.65 7.68 -3.71
N VAL A 38 32.61 7.12 -4.32
CA VAL A 38 31.50 6.43 -3.64
C VAL A 38 31.98 5.16 -2.92
N LEU A 39 32.25 5.29 -1.62
CA LEU A 39 32.34 4.15 -0.71
C LEU A 39 30.96 3.52 -0.54
N LEU A 40 30.71 2.39 -1.22
CA LEU A 40 29.59 1.51 -0.86
C LEU A 40 29.73 1.15 0.63
N PRO A 41 28.72 1.42 1.48
CA PRO A 41 28.89 1.22 2.91
C PRO A 41 29.14 -0.25 3.26
N ARG A 42 30.25 -0.52 3.98
CA ARG A 42 30.55 -1.79 4.69
C ARG A 42 29.46 -2.27 5.69
N LYS A 43 28.27 -1.65 5.70
CA LYS A 43 27.18 -1.84 6.67
C LYS A 43 26.11 -2.86 6.25
N TYR A 44 26.14 -3.41 5.03
CA TYR A 44 25.05 -4.24 4.51
C TYR A 44 25.31 -5.76 4.54
N GLY A 45 26.57 -6.21 4.59
CA GLY A 45 26.90 -7.63 4.76
C GLY A 45 26.94 -8.04 6.23
N LYS A 46 26.27 -9.16 6.59
CA LYS A 46 26.58 -9.89 7.82
C LYS A 46 27.96 -10.55 7.67
N PRO A 47 28.87 -10.43 8.64
CA PRO A 47 30.17 -11.11 8.57
C PRO A 47 30.01 -12.62 8.36
N GLY A 48 30.77 -13.19 7.41
CA GLY A 48 30.79 -14.64 7.15
C GLY A 48 29.68 -15.19 6.22
N LEU A 49 28.82 -14.35 5.64
CA LEU A 49 27.95 -14.76 4.51
C LEU A 49 28.57 -14.35 3.17
N PRO A 50 28.59 -15.25 2.15
CA PRO A 50 29.15 -14.94 0.85
C PRO A 50 28.28 -13.91 0.11
N LEU A 51 28.95 -13.09 -0.71
CA LEU A 51 28.29 -12.03 -1.47
C LEU A 51 27.77 -12.57 -2.82
N GLY A 52 26.81 -11.87 -3.40
CA GLY A 52 26.35 -12.15 -4.77
C GLY A 52 26.92 -11.14 -5.75
N LEU A 53 27.62 -11.58 -6.80
CA LEU A 53 28.00 -10.75 -7.93
C LEU A 53 26.98 -10.91 -9.06
N LEU A 54 26.39 -9.80 -9.51
CA LEU A 54 25.51 -9.78 -10.66
C LEU A 54 26.29 -10.01 -11.97
N SER A 55 25.84 -10.94 -12.81
CA SER A 55 26.27 -11.06 -14.19
C SER A 55 25.10 -11.16 -15.16
N GLU A 56 25.07 -10.24 -16.13
CA GLU A 56 24.13 -10.27 -17.27
C GLU A 56 24.73 -11.05 -18.46
N GLU A 57 25.98 -11.53 -18.36
CA GLU A 57 26.69 -12.16 -19.47
C GLU A 57 26.16 -13.56 -19.81
N GLY A 58 25.86 -13.75 -21.09
CA GLY A 58 25.24 -14.98 -21.61
C GLY A 58 23.88 -15.30 -20.98
N ALA A 59 23.26 -14.37 -20.24
CA ALA A 59 21.94 -14.51 -19.67
C ALA A 59 20.87 -14.15 -20.71
N THR A 60 19.66 -14.68 -20.52
CA THR A 60 18.50 -14.28 -21.31
C THR A 60 18.23 -12.76 -21.16
N PRO A 61 17.95 -11.98 -22.23
CA PRO A 61 17.65 -10.55 -22.10
C PRO A 61 16.53 -10.24 -21.09
N GLY A 62 16.79 -9.34 -20.15
CA GLY A 62 15.90 -9.07 -19.01
C GLY A 62 16.07 -10.01 -17.82
N TYR A 63 17.06 -10.90 -17.85
CA TYR A 63 17.46 -11.78 -16.76
C TYR A 63 18.95 -11.61 -16.48
N ALA A 64 19.36 -11.98 -15.27
CA ALA A 64 20.74 -12.01 -14.83
C ALA A 64 21.02 -13.28 -14.02
N ARG A 65 22.30 -13.58 -13.80
CA ARG A 65 22.76 -14.63 -12.88
C ARG A 65 23.43 -13.97 -11.67
N ILE A 66 23.44 -14.67 -10.55
CA ILE A 66 24.10 -14.22 -9.33
C ILE A 66 25.19 -15.25 -9.01
N VAL A 67 26.45 -14.85 -9.22
CA VAL A 67 27.62 -15.66 -8.88
C VAL A 67 27.89 -15.49 -7.39
N ALA A 68 28.04 -16.59 -6.65
CA ALA A 68 28.50 -16.50 -5.27
C ALA A 68 29.99 -16.13 -5.28
N VAL A 69 30.37 -15.12 -4.51
CA VAL A 69 31.76 -14.67 -4.37
C VAL A 69 32.19 -14.68 -2.90
N ASP A 70 33.48 -14.87 -2.67
CA ASP A 70 34.07 -14.75 -1.35
C ASP A 70 33.88 -13.32 -0.78
N GLY A 71 33.61 -13.24 0.52
CA GLY A 71 33.24 -12.00 1.20
C GLY A 71 34.39 -11.02 1.44
N GLU A 72 35.65 -11.47 1.33
CA GLU A 72 36.83 -10.63 1.56
C GLU A 72 37.58 -10.32 0.25
N THR A 73 37.73 -11.32 -0.62
CA THR A 73 38.51 -11.24 -1.87
C THR A 73 37.67 -10.94 -3.11
N TYR A 74 36.34 -11.02 -3.01
CA TYR A 74 35.38 -10.86 -4.12
C TYR A 74 35.61 -11.82 -5.31
N GLN A 75 36.41 -12.88 -5.13
CA GLN A 75 36.63 -13.88 -6.16
C GLN A 75 35.42 -14.82 -6.29
N PRO A 76 35.04 -15.26 -7.52
CA PRO A 76 34.01 -16.26 -7.73
C PRO A 76 34.30 -17.57 -7.00
N LEU A 77 33.30 -18.08 -6.28
CA LEU A 77 33.40 -19.36 -5.59
C LEU A 77 33.27 -20.52 -6.58
N THR A 78 34.18 -21.49 -6.43
CA THR A 78 34.17 -22.80 -7.07
C THR A 78 33.42 -23.83 -6.19
N PRO A 79 33.12 -25.04 -6.69
CA PRO A 79 32.46 -26.09 -5.90
C PRO A 79 33.29 -26.63 -4.73
N GLU A 80 34.59 -26.35 -4.71
CA GLU A 80 35.52 -26.78 -3.66
C GLU A 80 35.57 -25.78 -2.49
N ASP A 81 35.11 -24.54 -2.71
CA ASP A 81 35.13 -23.48 -1.71
C ASP A 81 34.00 -23.61 -0.68
N HIS A 82 34.29 -23.22 0.57
CA HIS A 82 33.32 -23.27 1.65
C HIS A 82 32.23 -22.19 1.48
N ASN A 83 31.03 -22.60 1.08
CA ASN A 83 29.86 -21.73 0.97
C ASN A 83 28.71 -22.20 1.91
N PRO A 84 28.32 -21.42 2.95
CA PRO A 84 27.21 -21.79 3.85
C PRO A 84 25.82 -21.80 3.15
N LEU A 85 25.70 -21.15 2.00
CA LEU A 85 24.49 -21.05 1.17
C LEU A 85 24.49 -22.03 -0.01
N THR A 86 25.40 -23.02 -0.08
CA THR A 86 25.45 -24.04 -1.16
C THR A 86 24.10 -24.74 -1.38
N HIS A 87 23.29 -24.90 -0.34
CA HIS A 87 21.94 -25.47 -0.43
C HIS A 87 20.93 -24.62 -1.24
N LEU A 88 21.24 -23.34 -1.51
CA LEU A 88 20.49 -22.44 -2.40
C LEU A 88 21.17 -22.26 -3.77
N CYS A 89 22.34 -22.86 -3.99
CA CYS A 89 23.15 -22.65 -5.19
C CYS A 89 23.20 -23.88 -6.09
N ASP A 90 23.33 -23.67 -7.40
CA ASP A 90 23.67 -24.70 -8.39
C ASP A 90 25.08 -24.42 -8.94
N VAL A 91 25.78 -25.46 -9.38
CA VAL A 91 27.09 -25.32 -10.04
C VAL A 91 26.88 -25.30 -11.55
N LYS A 92 27.51 -24.34 -12.23
CA LYS A 92 27.52 -24.26 -13.69
C LYS A 92 28.82 -23.64 -14.18
N ASP A 93 29.42 -24.23 -15.22
CA ASP A 93 30.63 -23.71 -15.86
C ASP A 93 31.82 -23.48 -14.89
N GLY A 94 31.90 -24.31 -13.83
CA GLY A 94 32.90 -24.20 -12.76
C GLY A 94 32.57 -23.19 -11.65
N LEU A 95 31.47 -22.44 -11.77
CA LEU A 95 31.06 -21.40 -10.83
C LEU A 95 29.86 -21.82 -9.99
N VAL A 96 29.82 -21.34 -8.75
CA VAL A 96 28.65 -21.47 -7.85
C VAL A 96 27.68 -20.32 -8.08
N LEU A 97 26.44 -20.62 -8.47
CA LEU A 97 25.39 -19.65 -8.83
C LEU A 97 24.15 -19.80 -7.95
N PHE A 98 23.55 -18.71 -7.49
CA PHE A 98 22.26 -18.80 -6.76
C PHE A 98 21.13 -19.28 -7.67
N SER A 99 20.40 -20.29 -7.20
CA SER A 99 19.35 -20.98 -7.94
C SER A 99 17.97 -20.44 -7.57
N THR A 100 17.23 -19.97 -8.57
CA THR A 100 15.83 -19.54 -8.40
C THR A 100 14.93 -20.72 -8.02
N ASP A 101 15.18 -21.89 -8.59
CA ASP A 101 14.39 -23.09 -8.32
C ASP A 101 14.55 -23.54 -6.86
N LYS A 102 15.79 -23.62 -6.35
CA LYS A 102 16.07 -23.96 -4.94
C LYS A 102 15.46 -22.93 -3.98
N LEU A 103 15.57 -21.63 -4.26
CA LEU A 103 14.93 -20.61 -3.42
C LEU A 103 13.40 -20.75 -3.44
N GLN A 104 12.79 -20.94 -4.61
CA GLN A 104 11.34 -21.08 -4.71
C GLN A 104 10.82 -22.35 -4.03
N CYS A 105 11.56 -23.46 -4.07
CA CYS A 105 11.23 -24.65 -3.28
C CYS A 105 11.25 -24.35 -1.78
N ARG A 106 12.30 -23.68 -1.27
CA ARG A 106 12.37 -23.26 0.14
C ARG A 106 11.24 -22.31 0.54
N MET A 107 10.86 -21.37 -0.35
CA MET A 107 9.71 -20.49 -0.12
C MET A 107 8.39 -21.25 -0.06
N ALA A 108 8.21 -22.28 -0.89
CA ALA A 108 7.03 -23.14 -0.84
C ALA A 108 6.98 -24.04 0.40
N GLU A 109 8.12 -24.59 0.84
CA GLU A 109 8.26 -25.31 2.12
C GLU A 109 7.88 -24.41 3.31
N ALA A 110 8.30 -23.14 3.29
CA ALA A 110 8.02 -22.17 4.34
C ALA A 110 6.59 -21.56 4.28
N MET A 111 5.87 -21.71 3.18
CA MET A 111 4.55 -21.13 2.95
C MET A 111 3.58 -22.15 2.34
N PRO A 112 3.25 -23.26 3.04
CA PRO A 112 2.50 -24.38 2.49
C PRO A 112 1.04 -24.03 2.12
N SER A 113 0.50 -22.92 2.62
CA SER A 113 -0.81 -22.37 2.26
C SER A 113 -0.83 -21.61 0.92
N ARG A 114 0.34 -21.33 0.32
CA ARG A 114 0.47 -20.54 -0.91
C ARG A 114 0.98 -21.39 -2.08
N ARG A 115 0.42 -21.16 -3.27
CA ARG A 115 0.83 -21.82 -4.52
C ARG A 115 1.90 -20.99 -5.26
N LYS A 116 2.83 -21.66 -5.92
CA LYS A 116 3.83 -21.02 -6.81
C LYS A 116 3.17 -20.58 -8.12
N GLN A 117 3.23 -19.29 -8.46
CA GLN A 117 2.77 -18.72 -9.74
C GLN A 117 3.82 -17.75 -10.30
N GLY A 118 4.61 -18.21 -11.27
CA GLY A 118 5.73 -17.41 -11.80
C GLY A 118 6.76 -17.11 -10.70
N PRO A 119 7.08 -15.84 -10.39
CA PRO A 119 7.92 -15.45 -9.26
C PRO A 119 7.18 -15.38 -7.91
N ALA A 120 5.84 -15.47 -7.91
CA ALA A 120 5.00 -15.21 -6.75
C ALA A 120 4.64 -16.49 -5.97
N MET A 121 4.41 -16.31 -4.67
CA MET A 121 3.67 -17.22 -3.79
C MET A 121 2.25 -16.66 -3.63
N THR A 122 1.35 -17.16 -4.47
CA THR A 122 -0.04 -16.74 -4.59
C THR A 122 -0.90 -17.41 -3.52
N GLU A 123 -1.78 -16.64 -2.92
CA GLU A 123 -2.90 -17.12 -2.11
C GLU A 123 -4.16 -17.03 -2.99
N ASP A 124 -4.85 -18.15 -3.17
CA ASP A 124 -6.07 -18.19 -4.01
C ASP A 124 -7.20 -17.38 -3.36
N SER A 125 -8.05 -16.77 -4.18
CA SER A 125 -9.17 -15.93 -3.71
C SER A 125 -10.20 -16.75 -2.93
N THR A 126 -10.60 -16.27 -1.76
CA THR A 126 -11.76 -16.78 -1.02
C THR A 126 -13.03 -16.00 -1.39
N LYS A 127 -14.18 -16.33 -0.80
CA LYS A 127 -15.40 -15.51 -0.96
C LYS A 127 -15.28 -14.12 -0.33
N GLU A 128 -14.30 -13.92 0.55
CA GLU A 128 -14.13 -12.72 1.37
C GLU A 128 -12.91 -11.88 0.94
N PHE A 129 -11.90 -12.49 0.31
CA PHE A 129 -10.66 -11.83 -0.10
C PHE A 129 -10.27 -12.15 -1.55
N LYS A 130 -9.80 -11.12 -2.28
CA LYS A 130 -9.10 -11.32 -3.57
C LYS A 130 -7.80 -12.09 -3.38
N SER A 131 -7.35 -12.77 -4.43
CA SER A 131 -6.04 -13.43 -4.46
C SER A 131 -4.91 -12.45 -4.15
N SER A 132 -3.88 -12.94 -3.45
CA SER A 132 -2.73 -12.12 -3.01
C SER A 132 -1.39 -12.71 -3.47
N ASP A 133 -0.63 -11.93 -4.23
CA ASP A 133 0.69 -12.33 -4.75
C ASP A 133 1.82 -11.78 -3.89
N LEU A 134 2.64 -12.69 -3.34
CA LEU A 134 3.85 -12.37 -2.58
C LEU A 134 5.09 -12.69 -3.41
N VAL A 135 5.87 -11.68 -3.78
CA VAL A 135 7.08 -11.85 -4.61
C VAL A 135 8.31 -11.53 -3.77
N HIS A 136 9.29 -12.43 -3.71
CA HIS A 136 10.58 -12.12 -3.09
C HIS A 136 11.49 -11.42 -4.12
N GLY A 137 12.07 -10.29 -3.74
CA GLY A 137 13.00 -9.51 -4.54
C GLY A 137 14.33 -9.33 -3.83
N LEU A 138 15.45 -9.61 -4.53
CA LEU A 138 16.79 -9.23 -4.07
C LEU A 138 17.09 -7.82 -4.58
N PHE A 139 17.42 -6.90 -3.69
CA PHE A 139 17.66 -5.50 -4.04
C PHE A 139 19.06 -5.30 -4.65
N CYS A 140 19.12 -4.61 -5.78
CA CYS A 140 20.34 -4.23 -6.47
C CYS A 140 20.44 -2.69 -6.49
N PRO A 141 21.45 -2.07 -5.84
CA PRO A 141 21.47 -0.61 -5.66
C PRO A 141 21.85 0.18 -6.94
N SER A 142 22.67 -0.40 -7.81
CA SER A 142 23.07 0.22 -9.08
C SER A 142 22.10 -0.15 -10.21
N TRP A 143 22.00 0.69 -11.23
CA TRP A 143 21.19 0.41 -12.43
C TRP A 143 21.81 -0.73 -13.27
N PRO A 144 21.02 -1.63 -13.89
CA PRO A 144 21.56 -2.74 -14.66
C PRO A 144 22.06 -2.28 -16.03
N LYS A 145 23.10 -2.94 -16.55
CA LYS A 145 23.81 -2.54 -17.76
C LYS A 145 22.93 -2.67 -19.00
N SER A 146 22.09 -3.70 -19.07
CA SER A 146 21.10 -3.84 -20.15
C SER A 146 20.02 -2.76 -20.19
N ALA A 147 19.93 -1.89 -19.18
CA ALA A 147 19.02 -0.76 -19.11
C ALA A 147 19.73 0.62 -19.22
N GLU A 148 21.02 0.66 -19.56
CA GLU A 148 21.76 1.91 -19.77
C GLU A 148 21.21 2.72 -20.95
N ASP A 149 20.70 2.05 -22.00
CA ASP A 149 19.99 2.67 -23.12
C ASP A 149 18.80 3.51 -22.65
N TRP A 150 18.10 3.08 -21.59
CA TRP A 150 16.96 3.81 -21.06
C TRP A 150 17.39 5.16 -20.47
N VAL A 151 18.58 5.26 -19.88
CA VAL A 151 19.09 6.53 -19.36
C VAL A 151 19.50 7.44 -20.51
N THR A 152 20.32 6.94 -21.43
CA THR A 152 21.00 7.76 -22.45
C THR A 152 20.17 8.08 -23.69
N ARG A 153 19.04 7.40 -23.93
CA ARG A 153 18.26 7.58 -25.16
C ARG A 153 17.64 8.98 -25.30
N ASN A 154 17.75 9.52 -26.51
CA ASN A 154 17.08 10.74 -26.92
C ASN A 154 15.55 10.57 -26.88
N ARG A 155 14.83 11.61 -26.41
CA ARG A 155 13.38 11.62 -26.20
C ARG A 155 12.78 12.83 -26.89
N GLN A 156 11.81 12.63 -27.77
CA GLN A 156 11.24 13.71 -28.58
C GLN A 156 10.41 14.72 -27.75
N TYR A 157 9.83 14.28 -26.63
CA TYR A 157 8.88 15.05 -25.82
C TYR A 157 9.29 15.16 -24.35
N ASP A 158 10.58 15.00 -24.05
CA ASP A 158 11.19 15.12 -22.71
C ASP A 158 10.51 14.31 -21.59
N TRP A 159 9.81 13.23 -21.96
CA TRP A 159 9.21 12.28 -21.03
C TRP A 159 9.92 10.92 -21.11
N PRO A 160 10.32 10.33 -19.96
CA PRO A 160 10.32 10.90 -18.62
C PRO A 160 11.36 12.01 -18.48
N SER A 161 11.06 13.03 -17.65
CA SER A 161 11.98 14.16 -17.44
C SER A 161 13.25 13.74 -16.70
N GLU A 162 14.28 14.58 -16.68
CA GLU A 162 15.54 14.32 -15.98
C GLU A 162 15.33 13.97 -14.49
N GLU A 163 14.40 14.65 -13.81
CA GLU A 163 13.97 14.32 -12.43
C GLU A 163 13.46 12.87 -12.32
N MET A 164 12.68 12.40 -13.30
CA MET A 164 12.16 11.03 -13.35
C MET A 164 13.26 10.03 -13.74
N GLN A 165 14.24 10.41 -14.57
CA GLN A 165 15.40 9.57 -14.87
C GLN A 165 16.30 9.41 -13.64
N GLY A 166 16.32 10.39 -12.74
CA GLY A 166 16.92 10.30 -11.41
C GLY A 166 16.37 9.17 -10.52
N LEU A 167 15.25 8.52 -10.89
CA LEU A 167 14.77 7.30 -10.24
C LEU A 167 15.75 6.12 -10.35
N THR A 168 16.66 6.11 -11.33
CA THR A 168 17.73 5.09 -11.43
C THR A 168 18.57 4.96 -10.16
N LYS A 169 18.74 6.05 -9.40
CA LYS A 169 19.41 6.08 -8.09
C LYS A 169 18.70 5.27 -7.00
N ARG A 170 17.48 4.79 -7.25
CA ARG A 170 16.73 3.90 -6.36
C ARG A 170 17.01 2.41 -6.61
N GLY A 171 17.85 2.05 -7.58
CA GLY A 171 18.19 0.67 -7.89
C GLY A 171 17.06 -0.11 -8.57
N PHE A 172 17.16 -1.43 -8.55
CA PHE A 172 16.19 -2.38 -9.11
C PHE A 172 16.13 -3.67 -8.29
N PHE A 173 15.34 -4.66 -8.71
CA PHE A 173 15.21 -5.95 -8.04
C PHE A 173 15.43 -7.14 -8.97
N LEU A 174 15.97 -8.23 -8.42
CA LEU A 174 15.94 -9.55 -9.04
C LEU A 174 14.85 -10.39 -8.40
N VAL A 175 13.97 -10.98 -9.19
CA VAL A 175 12.91 -11.89 -8.70
C VAL A 175 13.18 -13.33 -9.16
N PRO A 176 12.91 -14.34 -8.32
CA PRO A 176 13.30 -15.72 -8.58
C PRO A 176 12.34 -16.37 -9.57
N VAL A 177 12.54 -16.12 -10.86
CA VAL A 177 11.85 -16.83 -11.95
C VAL A 177 12.76 -16.90 -13.16
N SER A 178 12.88 -18.09 -13.75
CA SER A 178 13.63 -18.30 -14.97
C SER A 178 12.84 -17.85 -16.21
N SER A 179 13.54 -17.64 -17.32
CA SER A 179 12.91 -17.46 -18.63
C SER A 179 11.96 -18.61 -18.99
N SER A 180 10.78 -18.29 -19.56
CA SER A 180 9.82 -19.30 -20.00
C SER A 180 10.18 -19.95 -21.34
N TRP A 181 11.12 -19.37 -22.10
CA TRP A 181 11.55 -19.88 -23.41
C TRP A 181 12.94 -20.52 -23.37
N ASN A 182 13.78 -20.15 -22.40
CA ASN A 182 15.06 -20.79 -22.12
C ASN A 182 15.19 -21.03 -20.61
N PRO A 183 14.49 -22.03 -20.04
CA PRO A 183 14.45 -22.24 -18.59
C PRO A 183 15.82 -22.58 -18.03
N CYS A 184 16.46 -21.61 -17.36
CA CYS A 184 17.71 -21.79 -16.66
C CYS A 184 17.49 -21.52 -15.15
N ARG A 185 17.69 -22.54 -14.30
CA ARG A 185 17.43 -22.46 -12.85
C ARG A 185 18.30 -21.44 -12.12
N THR A 186 19.38 -20.94 -12.75
CA THR A 186 20.27 -19.91 -12.20
C THR A 186 20.03 -18.52 -12.78
N GLU A 187 19.01 -18.35 -13.64
CA GLU A 187 18.59 -17.05 -14.17
C GLU A 187 17.45 -16.45 -13.34
N TRP A 188 17.64 -15.19 -12.97
CA TRP A 188 16.76 -14.35 -12.17
C TRP A 188 16.22 -13.21 -13.04
N ARG A 189 14.94 -12.88 -12.93
CA ARG A 189 14.34 -11.83 -13.76
C ARG A 189 14.60 -10.46 -13.16
N ILE A 190 15.08 -9.52 -13.99
CA ILE A 190 15.23 -8.11 -13.63
C ILE A 190 13.82 -7.48 -13.52
N SER A 191 13.57 -6.73 -12.45
CA SER A 191 12.31 -6.05 -12.17
C SER A 191 12.53 -4.60 -11.77
N PHE A 192 11.80 -3.69 -12.42
CA PHE A 192 11.85 -2.25 -12.17
C PHE A 192 10.61 -1.76 -11.43
N THR A 193 9.94 -2.63 -10.66
CA THR A 193 8.58 -2.39 -10.14
C THR A 193 8.41 -1.05 -9.40
N LEU A 194 9.44 -0.60 -8.66
CA LEU A 194 9.43 0.72 -8.02
C LEU A 194 9.54 1.88 -9.03
N THR A 195 10.45 1.79 -10.00
CA THR A 195 10.60 2.82 -11.06
C THR A 195 9.36 2.87 -11.94
N GLU A 196 8.81 1.72 -12.33
CA GLU A 196 7.52 1.60 -13.04
C GLU A 196 6.41 2.32 -12.29
N ARG A 197 6.24 2.01 -10.99
CA ARG A 197 5.22 2.63 -10.15
C ARG A 197 5.36 4.14 -10.09
N GLU A 198 6.57 4.66 -9.94
CA GLU A 198 6.85 6.10 -9.86
C GLU A 198 6.67 6.85 -11.20
N LEU A 199 6.82 6.16 -12.34
CA LEU A 199 6.43 6.67 -13.65
C LEU A 199 4.90 6.62 -13.83
N ILE A 200 4.26 5.51 -13.43
CA ILE A 200 2.80 5.33 -13.48
C ILE A 200 2.08 6.36 -12.62
N TRP A 201 2.59 6.69 -11.43
CA TRP A 201 2.02 7.72 -10.54
C TRP A 201 2.14 9.15 -11.06
N ARG A 202 2.91 9.39 -12.14
CA ARG A 202 2.97 10.69 -12.83
C ARG A 202 2.00 10.78 -14.01
N TRP A 203 1.16 9.77 -14.24
CA TRP A 203 0.16 9.79 -15.30
C TRP A 203 -1.02 10.71 -14.97
N ASN A 204 -1.61 11.31 -16.00
CA ASN A 204 -2.84 12.08 -15.90
C ASN A 204 -4.10 11.17 -16.05
N VAL A 205 -5.27 11.74 -15.78
CA VAL A 205 -6.55 11.02 -15.81
C VAL A 205 -6.86 10.38 -17.19
N ILE A 206 -6.44 10.99 -18.30
CA ILE A 206 -6.67 10.47 -19.65
C ILE A 206 -5.80 9.23 -19.91
N GLN A 207 -4.54 9.27 -19.47
CA GLN A 207 -3.59 8.16 -19.58
C GLN A 207 -4.09 6.93 -18.81
N TYR A 208 -4.61 7.14 -17.58
CA TYR A 208 -5.27 6.08 -16.81
C TYR A 208 -6.55 5.56 -17.47
N LYS A 209 -7.45 6.45 -17.92
CA LYS A 209 -8.68 6.07 -18.65
C LYS A 209 -8.35 5.26 -19.91
N THR A 210 -7.27 5.60 -20.63
CA THR A 210 -6.84 4.83 -21.81
C THR A 210 -6.32 3.44 -21.43
N LEU A 211 -5.48 3.29 -20.39
CA LEU A 211 -5.08 1.96 -19.92
C LEU A 211 -6.28 1.12 -19.48
N LEU A 212 -7.28 1.72 -18.81
CA LEU A 212 -8.50 1.02 -18.39
C LEU A 212 -9.27 0.47 -19.60
N VAL A 213 -9.51 1.29 -20.63
CA VAL A 213 -10.16 0.81 -21.87
C VAL A 213 -9.33 -0.29 -22.53
N MET A 214 -8.01 -0.16 -22.60
CA MET A 214 -7.14 -1.22 -23.13
C MET A 214 -7.22 -2.52 -22.32
N LYS A 215 -7.37 -2.45 -20.98
CA LYS A 215 -7.61 -3.63 -20.12
C LYS A 215 -9.00 -4.25 -20.36
N ILE A 216 -10.04 -3.45 -20.59
CA ILE A 216 -11.38 -3.94 -20.95
C ILE A 216 -11.33 -4.62 -22.33
N VAL A 217 -10.69 -4.02 -23.33
CA VAL A 217 -10.46 -4.66 -24.64
C VAL A 217 -9.68 -5.97 -24.47
N LYS A 218 -8.66 -6.01 -23.61
CA LYS A 218 -7.93 -7.26 -23.32
C LYS A 218 -8.85 -8.35 -22.76
N ARG A 219 -9.68 -8.06 -21.76
CA ARG A 219 -10.59 -9.07 -21.18
C ARG A 219 -11.74 -9.45 -22.11
N ASP A 220 -12.42 -8.48 -22.71
CA ASP A 220 -13.71 -8.70 -23.38
C ASP A 220 -13.55 -9.11 -24.86
N LEU A 221 -12.42 -8.75 -25.49
CA LEU A 221 -12.18 -8.98 -26.93
C LEU A 221 -11.01 -9.94 -27.18
N ILE A 222 -9.90 -9.81 -26.44
CA ILE A 222 -8.67 -10.59 -26.69
C ILE A 222 -8.71 -11.94 -25.95
N GLU A 223 -8.96 -11.94 -24.65
CA GLU A 223 -8.95 -13.13 -23.78
C GLU A 223 -9.84 -14.28 -24.27
N PRO A 224 -11.08 -14.05 -24.78
CA PRO A 224 -11.95 -15.13 -25.25
C PRO A 224 -11.46 -15.77 -26.55
N VAL A 225 -10.51 -15.13 -27.24
CA VAL A 225 -9.97 -15.55 -28.54
C VAL A 225 -8.59 -16.18 -28.41
N VAL A 226 -7.74 -15.66 -27.51
CA VAL A 226 -6.37 -16.11 -27.24
C VAL A 226 -6.02 -15.98 -25.74
N PRO A 227 -6.49 -16.90 -24.89
CA PRO A 227 -6.29 -16.78 -23.45
C PRO A 227 -4.80 -16.73 -23.06
N ASN A 228 -4.49 -15.98 -22.01
CA ASN A 228 -3.17 -15.79 -21.40
C ASN A 228 -2.04 -15.30 -22.32
N THR A 229 -2.37 -14.87 -23.55
CA THR A 229 -1.36 -14.45 -24.55
C THR A 229 -0.88 -13.02 -24.31
N ILE A 230 -1.81 -12.10 -24.05
CA ILE A 230 -1.51 -10.69 -23.75
C ILE A 230 -1.83 -10.39 -22.29
N SER A 231 -0.87 -9.86 -21.52
CA SER A 231 -1.00 -9.60 -20.09
C SER A 231 -1.25 -8.11 -19.78
N SER A 232 -1.68 -7.80 -18.55
CA SER A 232 -1.69 -6.42 -18.03
C SER A 232 -0.32 -5.74 -18.16
N TYR A 233 0.78 -6.50 -18.01
CA TYR A 233 2.14 -5.98 -18.13
C TYR A 233 2.50 -5.53 -19.54
N HIS A 234 2.01 -6.24 -20.57
CA HIS A 234 2.20 -5.84 -21.97
C HIS A 234 1.49 -4.51 -22.26
N LEU A 235 0.28 -4.32 -21.73
CA LEU A 235 -0.45 -3.05 -21.85
C LEU A 235 0.24 -1.92 -21.07
N LYS A 236 0.71 -2.16 -19.83
CA LYS A 236 1.51 -1.18 -19.07
C LYS A 236 2.75 -0.75 -19.85
N THR A 237 3.49 -1.71 -20.43
CA THR A 237 4.67 -1.45 -21.26
C THR A 237 4.34 -0.62 -22.50
N LEU A 238 3.27 -0.96 -23.22
CA LEU A 238 2.80 -0.20 -24.38
C LEU A 238 2.44 1.25 -24.02
N MET A 239 1.76 1.46 -22.88
CA MET A 239 1.41 2.81 -22.42
C MET A 239 2.67 3.63 -22.11
N LEU A 240 3.67 3.07 -21.42
CA LEU A 240 4.95 3.74 -21.15
C LEU A 240 5.64 4.22 -22.45
N TRP A 241 5.66 3.38 -23.50
CA TRP A 241 6.13 3.81 -24.82
C TRP A 241 5.27 4.91 -25.45
N MET A 242 3.95 4.81 -25.36
CA MET A 242 3.04 5.82 -25.89
C MET A 242 3.25 7.22 -25.26
N PHE A 243 3.73 7.33 -24.03
CA PHE A 243 4.03 8.63 -23.40
C PHE A 243 5.37 9.22 -23.83
N GLU A 244 6.38 8.36 -24.07
CA GLU A 244 7.67 8.80 -24.63
C GLU A 244 7.53 9.25 -26.10
N GLU A 245 6.56 8.68 -26.82
CA GLU A 245 6.28 8.93 -28.24
C GLU A 245 5.18 9.99 -28.51
N ARG A 246 4.56 10.57 -27.46
CA ARG A 246 3.48 11.56 -27.62
C ARG A 246 3.62 12.74 -26.67
N PRO A 247 3.39 13.98 -27.15
CA PRO A 247 3.44 15.18 -26.30
C PRO A 247 2.36 15.15 -25.23
N SER A 248 2.56 15.82 -24.10
CA SER A 248 1.60 15.86 -22.99
C SER A 248 0.20 16.36 -23.42
N GLN A 249 0.13 17.29 -24.38
CA GLN A 249 -1.11 17.84 -24.93
C GLN A 249 -1.92 16.82 -25.76
N PHE A 250 -1.32 15.68 -26.14
CA PHE A 250 -2.05 14.56 -26.74
C PHE A 250 -3.00 13.91 -25.74
N TRP A 251 -2.65 13.89 -24.45
CA TRP A 251 -3.39 13.19 -23.39
C TRP A 251 -4.45 14.10 -22.74
N THR A 252 -5.36 14.60 -23.56
CA THR A 252 -6.46 15.50 -23.18
C THR A 252 -7.82 14.86 -23.47
N ILE A 253 -8.88 15.32 -22.78
CA ILE A 253 -10.24 14.77 -22.89
C ILE A 253 -10.75 14.75 -24.34
N ASN A 254 -10.51 15.84 -25.08
CA ASN A 254 -10.85 16.00 -26.50
C ASN A 254 -10.11 15.01 -27.42
N ASN A 255 -8.92 14.57 -27.02
CA ASN A 255 -8.11 13.59 -27.75
C ASN A 255 -8.28 12.16 -27.23
N PHE A 256 -9.05 11.91 -26.18
CA PHE A 256 -9.17 10.60 -25.55
C PHE A 256 -9.55 9.44 -26.51
N PRO A 257 -10.49 9.58 -27.48
CA PRO A 257 -10.75 8.49 -28.43
C PRO A 257 -9.59 8.26 -29.40
N LYS A 258 -8.84 9.31 -29.73
CA LYS A 258 -7.61 9.24 -30.52
C LYS A 258 -6.48 8.57 -29.74
N CYS A 259 -6.40 8.78 -28.42
CA CYS A 259 -5.47 8.07 -27.53
C CYS A 259 -5.72 6.56 -27.58
N ILE A 260 -6.97 6.12 -27.40
CA ILE A 260 -7.33 4.69 -27.45
C ILE A 260 -7.01 4.10 -28.83
N LYS A 261 -7.44 4.76 -29.92
CA LYS A 261 -7.19 4.26 -31.29
C LYS A 261 -5.70 4.11 -31.59
N GLN A 262 -4.85 5.02 -31.12
CA GLN A 262 -3.39 4.88 -31.31
C GLN A 262 -2.75 3.83 -30.40
N CYS A 263 -3.28 3.59 -29.19
CA CYS A 263 -2.84 2.48 -28.36
C CYS A 263 -3.23 1.13 -29.00
N LEU A 264 -4.40 1.05 -29.65
CA LEU A 264 -4.80 -0.10 -30.46
C LEU A 264 -3.88 -0.25 -31.70
N ASP A 265 -3.55 0.83 -32.40
CA ASP A 265 -2.62 0.80 -33.55
C ASP A 265 -1.24 0.27 -33.16
N LYS A 266 -0.69 0.75 -32.05
CA LYS A 266 0.60 0.29 -31.53
C LYS A 266 0.53 -1.17 -31.04
N LEU A 267 -0.60 -1.59 -30.47
CA LEU A 267 -0.80 -2.98 -30.07
C LEU A 267 -0.87 -3.90 -31.30
N ILE A 268 -1.61 -3.51 -32.35
CA ILE A 268 -1.66 -4.22 -33.63
C ILE A 268 -0.25 -4.31 -34.22
N GLN A 269 0.50 -3.21 -34.28
CA GLN A 269 1.89 -3.20 -34.78
C GLN A 269 2.80 -4.16 -33.99
N TYR A 270 2.70 -4.17 -32.65
CA TYR A 270 3.48 -5.06 -31.80
C TYR A 270 3.10 -6.53 -32.02
N ILE A 271 1.82 -6.86 -32.19
CA ILE A 271 1.37 -8.23 -32.50
C ILE A 271 1.86 -8.64 -33.89
N GLN A 272 1.64 -7.82 -34.94
CA GLN A 272 2.07 -8.10 -36.31
C GLN A 272 3.58 -8.35 -36.44
N GLY A 273 4.41 -7.57 -35.72
CA GLY A 273 5.86 -7.75 -35.70
C GLY A 273 6.36 -8.75 -34.65
N GLU A 274 5.46 -9.36 -33.86
CA GLU A 274 5.76 -10.18 -32.67
C GLU A 274 6.79 -9.53 -31.72
N TYR A 275 6.76 -8.19 -31.64
CA TYR A 275 7.79 -7.38 -31.01
C TYR A 275 7.17 -6.31 -30.10
N CYS A 276 7.24 -6.56 -28.79
CA CYS A 276 6.87 -5.63 -27.74
C CYS A 276 8.13 -5.40 -26.85
N PRO A 277 8.91 -4.34 -27.10
CA PRO A 277 10.14 -4.10 -26.35
C PRO A 277 9.84 -3.73 -24.90
N HIS A 278 10.51 -4.38 -23.95
CA HIS A 278 10.44 -4.00 -22.55
C HIS A 278 10.94 -2.56 -22.35
N TYR A 279 10.18 -1.74 -21.62
CA TYR A 279 10.37 -0.28 -21.62
C TYR A 279 11.79 0.16 -21.21
N PHE A 280 12.36 -0.49 -20.18
CA PHE A 280 13.71 -0.21 -19.67
C PHE A 280 14.84 -1.00 -20.33
N ILE A 281 14.54 -2.12 -20.99
CA ILE A 281 15.54 -3.05 -21.56
C ILE A 281 15.06 -3.39 -22.96
N LYS A 282 15.36 -2.56 -23.97
CA LYS A 282 14.80 -2.74 -25.33
C LYS A 282 15.11 -4.12 -25.94
N ALA A 283 16.23 -4.72 -25.56
CA ALA A 283 16.65 -6.06 -26.00
C ALA A 283 15.72 -7.19 -25.52
N ASN A 284 14.94 -6.97 -24.45
CA ASN A 284 13.97 -7.93 -23.94
C ASN A 284 12.62 -7.75 -24.67
N ASN A 285 12.36 -8.59 -25.68
CA ASN A 285 11.07 -8.64 -26.38
C ASN A 285 10.05 -9.49 -25.59
N LEU A 286 9.01 -8.84 -25.05
CA LEU A 286 7.94 -9.47 -24.26
C LEU A 286 7.00 -10.35 -25.09
N PHE A 287 6.96 -10.15 -26.41
CA PHE A 287 6.11 -10.91 -27.35
C PHE A 287 6.85 -12.10 -27.99
N LYS A 288 8.13 -12.29 -27.69
CA LYS A 288 8.93 -13.41 -28.20
C LYS A 288 8.25 -14.75 -27.92
N ASN A 289 7.93 -15.48 -29.00
CA ASN A 289 7.26 -16.79 -28.98
C ASN A 289 5.90 -16.78 -28.26
N LYS A 290 5.16 -15.65 -28.26
CA LYS A 290 3.81 -15.56 -27.67
C LYS A 290 2.68 -15.92 -28.62
N PHE A 291 2.90 -15.86 -29.93
CA PHE A 291 1.86 -16.07 -30.93
C PHE A 291 2.16 -17.29 -31.80
N THR A 292 1.10 -17.92 -32.30
CA THR A 292 1.14 -18.73 -33.52
C THR A 292 0.74 -17.82 -34.68
N LEU A 293 1.11 -18.17 -35.91
CA LEU A 293 0.71 -17.41 -37.11
C LEU A 293 -0.81 -17.18 -37.17
N GLU A 294 -1.60 -18.23 -36.92
CA GLU A 294 -3.07 -18.15 -36.87
C GLU A 294 -3.57 -17.19 -35.78
N ASN A 295 -3.03 -17.28 -34.56
CA ASN A 295 -3.41 -16.38 -33.46
C ASN A 295 -3.03 -14.93 -33.74
N ASN A 296 -1.90 -14.71 -34.41
CA ASN A 296 -1.42 -13.39 -34.83
C ASN A 296 -2.38 -12.76 -35.85
N GLU A 297 -2.64 -13.46 -36.96
CA GLU A 297 -3.54 -13.01 -38.03
C GLU A 297 -4.97 -12.76 -37.53
N LYS A 298 -5.49 -13.67 -36.69
CA LYS A 298 -6.82 -13.59 -36.08
C LYS A 298 -6.93 -12.38 -35.15
N LEU A 299 -5.95 -12.15 -34.28
CA LEU A 299 -5.93 -10.98 -33.40
C LEU A 299 -5.80 -9.67 -34.16
N CYS A 300 -4.92 -9.62 -35.15
CA CYS A 300 -4.72 -8.43 -35.96
C CYS A 300 -6.01 -8.06 -36.68
N SER A 301 -6.68 -9.03 -37.31
CA SER A 301 -7.98 -8.83 -37.97
C SER A 301 -9.06 -8.35 -36.99
N LEU A 302 -9.15 -8.97 -35.82
CA LEU A 302 -10.10 -8.61 -34.76
C LEU A 302 -9.89 -7.19 -34.23
N LEU A 303 -8.64 -6.84 -33.91
CA LEU A 303 -8.27 -5.53 -33.38
C LEU A 303 -8.35 -4.44 -34.45
N GLN A 304 -8.06 -4.73 -35.71
CA GLN A 304 -8.25 -3.80 -36.83
C GLN A 304 -9.74 -3.49 -37.06
N ASN A 305 -10.60 -4.51 -37.02
CA ASN A 305 -12.06 -4.31 -37.07
C ASN A 305 -12.53 -3.46 -35.88
N PHE A 306 -12.13 -3.81 -34.66
CA PHE A 306 -12.47 -3.07 -33.44
C PHE A 306 -11.96 -1.61 -33.47
N ARG A 307 -10.74 -1.38 -33.94
CA ARG A 307 -10.15 -0.03 -34.06
C ARG A 307 -10.87 0.82 -35.12
N THR A 308 -11.30 0.22 -36.22
CA THR A 308 -12.04 0.88 -37.30
C THR A 308 -13.45 1.25 -36.82
N ASN A 309 -14.20 0.26 -36.34
CA ASN A 309 -15.59 0.37 -35.92
C ASN A 309 -15.73 0.67 -34.41
N PHE A 310 -14.71 1.28 -33.80
CA PHE A 310 -14.58 1.48 -32.35
C PHE A 310 -15.85 2.00 -31.69
N TRP A 311 -16.52 2.97 -32.31
CA TRP A 311 -17.72 3.59 -31.74
C TRP A 311 -18.96 2.70 -31.67
N GLN A 312 -19.03 1.71 -32.55
CA GLN A 312 -20.10 0.72 -32.56
C GLN A 312 -19.73 -0.40 -31.57
N LEU A 313 -18.53 -0.97 -31.74
CA LEU A 313 -18.11 -2.18 -31.07
C LEU A 313 -17.67 -1.98 -29.61
N VAL A 314 -17.26 -0.77 -29.18
CA VAL A 314 -16.90 -0.52 -27.78
C VAL A 314 -18.09 -0.73 -26.84
N PHE A 315 -19.30 -0.42 -27.29
CA PHE A 315 -20.56 -0.67 -26.57
C PHE A 315 -21.13 -2.07 -26.83
N GLU A 316 -20.43 -2.93 -27.56
CA GLU A 316 -20.75 -4.35 -27.68
C GLU A 316 -19.90 -5.21 -26.74
N LEU A 317 -18.77 -4.70 -26.22
CA LEU A 317 -17.97 -5.38 -25.19
C LEU A 317 -18.85 -5.69 -23.96
N GLU A 318 -18.81 -6.92 -23.44
CA GLU A 318 -19.71 -7.42 -22.40
C GLU A 318 -19.85 -6.47 -21.20
N THR A 319 -18.72 -5.89 -20.79
CA THR A 319 -18.58 -4.95 -19.67
C THR A 319 -19.31 -3.62 -19.89
N LEU A 320 -19.40 -3.19 -21.15
CA LEU A 320 -19.96 -1.90 -21.56
C LEU A 320 -21.37 -2.06 -22.18
N ARG A 321 -21.73 -3.26 -22.64
CA ARG A 321 -22.97 -3.56 -23.38
C ARG A 321 -24.27 -3.16 -22.69
N LYS A 322 -24.30 -3.14 -21.36
CA LYS A 322 -25.49 -2.78 -20.55
C LYS A 322 -25.84 -1.27 -20.58
N HIS A 323 -25.07 -0.45 -21.30
CA HIS A 323 -25.15 1.02 -21.26
C HIS A 323 -25.48 1.65 -22.63
N SER A 324 -25.81 0.83 -23.63
CA SER A 324 -25.92 1.22 -25.04
C SER A 324 -27.24 1.91 -25.44
N THR A 325 -28.20 2.05 -24.52
CA THR A 325 -29.58 2.47 -24.82
C THR A 325 -29.76 3.94 -25.22
N ASN A 326 -28.70 4.75 -25.25
CA ASN A 326 -28.84 6.18 -25.57
C ASN A 326 -27.60 6.76 -26.30
N MET A 327 -27.33 6.28 -27.52
CA MET A 327 -26.07 6.51 -28.25
C MET A 327 -25.60 7.97 -28.37
N ASP A 328 -26.49 8.95 -28.58
CA ASP A 328 -26.10 10.38 -28.69
C ASP A 328 -25.68 10.97 -27.33
N ILE A 329 -26.33 10.52 -26.25
CA ILE A 329 -25.95 10.87 -24.88
C ILE A 329 -24.66 10.13 -24.52
N VAL A 330 -24.56 8.84 -24.82
CA VAL A 330 -23.37 8.00 -24.56
C VAL A 330 -22.13 8.48 -25.33
N GLN A 331 -22.26 9.03 -26.53
CA GLN A 331 -21.13 9.64 -27.26
C GLN A 331 -20.66 10.98 -26.66
N ARG A 332 -21.51 11.71 -25.93
CA ARG A 332 -21.11 12.90 -25.15
C ARG A 332 -20.61 12.50 -23.76
N GLU A 333 -21.39 11.69 -23.05
CA GLU A 333 -21.15 11.24 -21.68
C GLU A 333 -19.97 10.27 -21.57
N CYS A 334 -19.72 9.29 -22.45
CA CYS A 334 -18.51 8.46 -22.31
C CYS A 334 -17.19 9.25 -22.46
N PHE A 335 -17.25 10.49 -22.98
CA PHE A 335 -16.05 11.30 -23.22
C PHE A 335 -15.77 12.29 -22.11
N THR A 336 -16.78 12.81 -21.41
CA THR A 336 -16.59 13.36 -20.06
C THR A 336 -16.37 12.23 -19.03
N ASP A 337 -17.00 11.08 -19.23
CA ASP A 337 -17.59 10.31 -18.14
C ASP A 337 -17.74 8.79 -18.42
N ILE A 338 -16.66 8.14 -18.87
CA ILE A 338 -16.47 6.68 -18.65
C ILE A 338 -16.62 6.30 -17.16
N GLN A 339 -16.50 7.29 -16.27
CA GLN A 339 -16.92 7.22 -14.88
C GLN A 339 -18.42 6.87 -14.75
N SER A 340 -19.39 7.65 -15.25
CA SER A 340 -20.82 7.33 -15.14
C SER A 340 -21.28 6.10 -15.91
N ALA A 341 -20.61 5.74 -17.00
CA ALA A 341 -20.81 4.42 -17.61
C ALA A 341 -20.36 3.28 -16.67
N SER A 342 -19.28 3.47 -15.89
CA SER A 342 -18.84 2.50 -14.88
C SER A 342 -19.68 2.49 -13.60
N PHE A 343 -20.27 3.63 -13.22
CA PHE A 343 -21.14 3.75 -12.04
C PHE A 343 -22.49 3.00 -12.20
N ARG A 344 -22.98 2.76 -13.43
CA ARG A 344 -24.29 2.10 -13.67
C ARG A 344 -24.24 0.56 -13.73
N ASN A 345 -23.06 -0.06 -13.63
CA ASN A 345 -22.90 -1.52 -13.75
C ASN A 345 -22.51 -2.13 -12.41
N ILE A 346 -23.37 -2.91 -11.74
CA ILE A 346 -23.01 -3.54 -10.45
C ILE A 346 -21.77 -4.47 -10.56
N SER A 347 -21.45 -5.02 -11.74
CA SER A 347 -20.23 -5.83 -11.94
C SER A 347 -18.99 -4.97 -12.19
N LEU A 348 -19.10 -3.89 -12.98
CA LEU A 348 -17.99 -2.95 -13.17
C LEU A 348 -17.84 -1.99 -11.97
N MET A 349 -18.87 -1.76 -11.17
CA MET A 349 -18.77 -1.25 -9.79
C MET A 349 -18.13 -2.33 -8.92
N ASN A 350 -18.49 -3.61 -8.99
CA ASN A 350 -17.70 -4.63 -8.29
C ASN A 350 -16.26 -4.79 -8.83
N GLU A 351 -15.83 -4.11 -9.89
CA GLU A 351 -14.42 -4.02 -10.29
C GLU A 351 -13.78 -2.65 -10.13
N VAL A 352 -14.53 -1.55 -10.29
CA VAL A 352 -14.14 -0.14 -10.17
C VAL A 352 -14.37 0.36 -8.76
N ALA A 353 -15.38 -0.12 -8.04
CA ALA A 353 -15.38 -0.20 -6.59
C ALA A 353 -14.34 -1.24 -6.12
N ASN A 354 -14.20 -2.46 -6.64
CA ASN A 354 -12.97 -3.23 -6.33
C ASN A 354 -11.67 -2.70 -7.02
N LEU A 355 -11.64 -1.41 -7.40
CA LEU A 355 -10.51 -0.53 -7.72
C LEU A 355 -10.65 0.88 -7.11
N ARG A 356 -11.71 1.17 -6.34
CA ARG A 356 -11.99 2.44 -5.63
C ARG A 356 -12.27 2.20 -4.18
N ILE A 357 -13.11 1.22 -3.82
CA ILE A 357 -12.88 0.38 -2.65
C ILE A 357 -11.47 -0.25 -2.77
N SER A 358 -11.02 -0.89 -3.86
CA SER A 358 -9.55 -1.17 -4.01
C SER A 358 -8.70 0.06 -4.40
N LEU A 359 -9.14 1.28 -4.06
CA LEU A 359 -8.36 2.52 -3.81
C LEU A 359 -8.94 3.30 -2.58
N LEU A 360 -9.59 2.62 -1.61
CA LEU A 360 -10.16 3.16 -0.36
C LEU A 360 -10.12 2.13 0.76
N ILE A 361 -10.49 0.87 0.55
CA ILE A 361 -9.64 -0.27 0.93
C ILE A 361 -8.27 0.00 0.28
N SER A 362 -7.91 -0.21 -0.99
CA SER A 362 -6.50 0.07 -1.44
C SER A 362 -6.00 1.54 -1.51
N PHE A 363 -6.60 2.47 -0.75
CA PHE A 363 -5.90 3.64 -0.20
C PHE A 363 -5.86 3.53 1.34
N ALA A 364 -6.88 3.06 2.07
CA ALA A 364 -6.71 2.43 3.39
C ALA A 364 -6.11 0.99 3.37
N THR A 365 -5.33 0.63 2.36
CA THR A 365 -4.71 -0.71 2.11
C THR A 365 -3.67 -0.67 0.97
N SER A 366 -3.49 0.46 0.25
CA SER A 366 -2.28 0.80 -0.54
C SER A 366 -1.85 2.27 -0.43
N ALA A 367 -2.56 3.08 0.37
CA ALA A 367 -1.90 3.94 1.36
C ALA A 367 -1.81 3.25 2.72
N MET A 368 -2.65 2.28 3.12
CA MET A 368 -2.35 1.28 4.16
C MET A 368 -1.76 -0.07 3.69
N LYS A 369 -1.08 -0.23 2.54
CA LYS A 369 -0.06 -1.32 2.36
C LYS A 369 1.34 -0.76 2.54
N PRO A 370 1.70 0.32 1.82
CA PRO A 370 2.74 1.24 2.23
C PRO A 370 2.52 1.78 3.63
N ALA A 371 1.28 1.91 4.14
CA ALA A 371 1.00 2.06 5.57
C ALA A 371 0.72 0.78 6.37
N LEU A 372 0.49 -0.43 5.84
CA LEU A 372 0.74 -1.67 6.63
C LEU A 372 2.25 -1.85 6.87
N GLN A 373 3.08 -1.27 6.01
CA GLN A 373 4.52 -1.09 6.16
C GLN A 373 4.87 0.20 6.95
N LEU A 374 4.10 1.29 6.92
CA LEU A 374 4.24 2.39 7.90
C LEU A 374 3.79 1.98 9.30
N LEU A 375 2.83 1.07 9.40
CA LEU A 375 2.36 0.47 10.65
C LEU A 375 3.43 -0.48 11.22
N SER A 376 4.44 -0.88 10.43
CA SER A 376 5.71 -1.44 10.92
C SER A 376 6.85 -0.41 11.02
N ASP A 377 6.81 0.70 10.28
CA ASP A 377 7.74 1.83 10.45
C ASP A 377 7.37 2.61 11.73
N SER A 378 7.89 2.19 12.88
CA SER A 378 7.78 2.92 14.16
C SER A 378 8.41 4.34 14.15
N VAL A 379 8.89 4.81 12.98
CA VAL A 379 9.66 6.04 12.79
C VAL A 379 8.78 7.13 12.18
N THR A 380 8.34 8.07 13.02
CA THR A 380 7.41 9.16 12.68
C THR A 380 7.84 9.98 11.44
N ASP A 381 9.14 10.21 11.24
CA ASP A 381 9.67 10.98 10.08
C ASP A 381 9.41 10.30 8.72
N VAL A 382 9.38 8.97 8.69
CA VAL A 382 9.06 8.21 7.47
C VAL A 382 7.58 8.38 7.14
N SER A 383 6.72 8.39 8.15
CA SER A 383 5.28 8.62 8.01
C SER A 383 4.94 10.03 7.52
N ILE A 384 5.56 11.06 8.11
CA ILE A 384 5.38 12.46 7.67
C ILE A 384 5.74 12.62 6.19
N ARG A 385 6.86 12.02 5.75
CA ARG A 385 7.32 12.10 4.36
C ARG A 385 6.31 11.48 3.39
N LYS A 386 5.86 10.24 3.65
CA LYS A 386 4.87 9.55 2.80
C LYS A 386 3.55 10.33 2.75
N HIS A 387 3.04 10.85 3.87
CA HIS A 387 1.82 11.67 3.90
C HIS A 387 1.95 12.98 3.10
N ARG A 388 3.07 13.69 3.21
CA ARG A 388 3.35 14.89 2.39
C ARG A 388 3.41 14.56 0.89
N ASP A 389 3.93 13.40 0.51
CA ASP A 389 3.96 12.97 -0.89
C ASP A 389 2.57 12.54 -1.41
N TYR A 390 1.72 11.91 -0.58
CA TYR A 390 0.31 11.68 -0.91
C TYR A 390 -0.47 12.99 -1.12
N LYS A 391 -0.28 14.01 -0.26
CA LYS A 391 -0.91 15.32 -0.43
C LYS A 391 -0.51 15.96 -1.76
N LYS A 392 0.78 15.96 -2.11
CA LYS A 392 1.28 16.43 -3.42
C LYS A 392 0.68 15.67 -4.60
N LEU A 393 0.46 14.35 -4.47
CA LEU A 393 -0.18 13.55 -5.51
C LEU A 393 -1.64 13.97 -5.71
N LEU A 394 -2.40 14.12 -4.62
CA LEU A 394 -3.80 14.57 -4.68
C LEU A 394 -3.92 15.99 -5.27
N THR A 395 -2.95 16.89 -5.05
CA THR A 395 -2.95 18.25 -5.67
C THR A 395 -2.75 18.20 -7.19
N ARG A 396 -2.22 17.10 -7.74
CA ARG A 396 -2.03 16.93 -9.19
C ARG A 396 -3.25 16.33 -9.88
N ILE A 397 -4.24 15.84 -9.14
CA ILE A 397 -5.49 15.33 -9.71
C ILE A 397 -6.39 16.51 -10.05
N HIS A 398 -6.70 16.65 -11.34
CA HIS A 398 -7.60 17.67 -11.86
C HIS A 398 -8.82 16.99 -12.49
N SER A 399 -10.00 17.57 -12.26
CA SER A 399 -11.25 17.16 -12.90
C SER A 399 -12.11 18.38 -13.18
N ASP A 400 -12.81 18.38 -14.31
CA ASP A 400 -13.82 19.38 -14.64
C ASP A 400 -15.23 18.99 -14.09
N ASP A 401 -15.34 17.81 -13.47
CA ASP A 401 -16.55 17.30 -12.83
C ASP A 401 -16.62 17.76 -11.35
N PRO A 402 -17.66 18.52 -10.95
CA PRO A 402 -17.87 18.97 -9.57
C PRO A 402 -17.93 17.85 -8.52
N GLU A 403 -18.50 16.69 -8.83
CA GLU A 403 -18.61 15.58 -7.87
C GLU A 403 -17.25 14.93 -7.62
N GLN A 404 -16.44 14.80 -8.67
CA GLN A 404 -15.06 14.34 -8.56
C GLN A 404 -14.18 15.33 -7.80
N LEU A 405 -14.37 16.64 -8.00
CA LEU A 405 -13.70 17.67 -7.21
C LEU A 405 -14.06 17.54 -5.72
N GLU A 406 -15.34 17.31 -5.37
CA GLU A 406 -15.74 17.10 -3.98
C GLU A 406 -15.10 15.85 -3.36
N VAL A 407 -14.97 14.76 -4.13
CA VAL A 407 -14.27 13.52 -3.68
C VAL A 407 -12.76 13.73 -3.54
N ILE A 408 -12.11 14.44 -4.47
CA ILE A 408 -10.68 14.78 -4.37
C ILE A 408 -10.43 15.67 -3.15
N GLU A 409 -11.29 16.65 -2.90
CA GLU A 409 -11.24 17.52 -1.73
C GLU A 409 -11.45 16.72 -0.42
N ALA A 410 -12.39 15.77 -0.41
CA ALA A 410 -12.59 14.86 0.72
C ALA A 410 -11.34 14.03 1.03
N LEU A 411 -10.67 13.50 0.00
CA LEU A 411 -9.41 12.76 0.16
C LEU A 411 -8.26 13.64 0.67
N HIS A 412 -8.13 14.88 0.18
CA HIS A 412 -7.17 15.86 0.72
C HIS A 412 -7.38 16.08 2.22
N ARG A 413 -8.62 16.35 2.62
CA ARG A 413 -8.99 16.64 4.01
C ARG A 413 -8.79 15.44 4.94
N LEU A 414 -8.99 14.21 4.45
CA LEU A 414 -8.64 12.98 5.19
C LEU A 414 -7.12 12.80 5.35
N VAL A 415 -6.32 13.08 4.30
CA VAL A 415 -4.85 13.06 4.39
C VAL A 415 -4.35 14.11 5.38
N ASP A 416 -5.01 15.28 5.46
CA ASP A 416 -4.66 16.34 6.41
C ASP A 416 -4.88 15.93 7.87
N VAL A 417 -5.99 15.25 8.21
CA VAL A 417 -6.19 14.67 9.56
C VAL A 417 -5.06 13.71 9.93
N SER A 418 -4.66 12.83 9.00
CA SER A 418 -3.59 11.86 9.26
C SER A 418 -2.23 12.54 9.40
N LEU A 419 -1.89 13.45 8.48
CA LEU A 419 -0.64 14.21 8.52
C LEU A 419 -0.52 15.06 9.79
N GLY A 420 -1.60 15.74 10.20
CA GLY A 420 -1.66 16.48 11.47
C GLY A 420 -1.36 15.58 12.67
N SER A 421 -1.93 14.36 12.69
CA SER A 421 -1.65 13.35 13.72
C SER A 421 -0.17 12.95 13.76
N GLN A 422 0.50 12.79 12.60
CA GLN A 422 1.92 12.49 12.53
C GLN A 422 2.81 13.67 12.98
N LEU A 423 2.48 14.90 12.58
CA LEU A 423 3.22 16.11 12.98
C LEU A 423 3.06 16.39 14.47
N CYS A 424 1.87 16.14 15.03
CA CYS A 424 1.64 16.16 16.48
C CYS A 424 2.57 15.19 17.21
N ALA A 425 2.63 13.93 16.75
CA ALA A 425 3.51 12.91 17.32
C ALA A 425 4.99 13.31 17.26
N LYS A 426 5.43 13.92 16.16
CA LYS A 426 6.79 14.46 16.01
C LYS A 426 7.06 15.64 16.94
N ALA A 427 6.12 16.57 17.09
CA ALA A 427 6.26 17.72 17.99
C ALA A 427 6.47 17.30 19.45
N PHE A 428 5.83 16.21 19.90
CA PHE A 428 6.08 15.61 21.23
C PHE A 428 7.42 14.85 21.36
N GLN A 429 8.21 14.73 20.28
CA GLN A 429 9.57 14.17 20.26
C GLN A 429 10.66 15.24 20.09
N ILE A 430 10.29 16.52 19.90
CA ILE A 430 11.22 17.63 19.66
C ILE A 430 11.48 18.40 20.96
N GLU A 431 12.77 18.59 21.29
CA GLU A 431 13.21 19.39 22.44
C GLU A 431 13.18 20.91 22.17
N SER A 432 13.32 21.32 20.91
CA SER A 432 13.30 22.73 20.49
C SER A 432 11.87 23.29 20.55
N GLU A 433 11.57 24.11 21.56
CA GLU A 433 10.25 24.75 21.71
C GLU A 433 9.84 25.60 20.50
N GLN A 434 10.80 26.19 19.76
CA GLN A 434 10.50 26.95 18.54
C GLN A 434 10.01 26.02 17.42
N GLU A 435 10.72 24.92 17.14
CA GLU A 435 10.36 23.94 16.10
C GLU A 435 9.06 23.21 16.45
N LYS A 436 8.91 22.83 17.73
CA LYS A 436 7.69 22.26 18.29
C LYS A 436 6.48 23.20 18.16
N SER A 437 6.66 24.49 18.39
CA SER A 437 5.60 25.49 18.16
C SER A 437 5.20 25.58 16.68
N THR A 438 6.16 25.55 15.76
CA THR A 438 5.89 25.52 14.31
C THR A 438 5.11 24.26 13.90
N LEU A 439 5.54 23.08 14.38
CA LEU A 439 4.86 21.81 14.10
C LEU A 439 3.44 21.77 14.67
N PHE A 440 3.22 22.32 15.86
CA PHE A 440 1.87 22.44 16.43
C PHE A 440 0.97 23.41 15.64
N GLN A 441 1.53 24.45 15.02
CA GLN A 441 0.77 25.35 14.17
C GLN A 441 0.37 24.68 12.84
N GLU A 442 1.31 24.01 12.16
CA GLU A 442 1.02 23.20 10.95
C GLU A 442 -0.04 22.11 11.25
N CYS A 443 0.07 21.45 12.40
CA CYS A 443 -0.87 20.46 12.90
C CYS A 443 -2.30 21.02 13.10
N GLU A 444 -2.43 22.19 13.75
CA GLU A 444 -3.71 22.84 14.02
C GLU A 444 -4.40 23.27 12.71
N GLU A 445 -3.65 23.81 11.75
CA GLU A 445 -4.15 24.17 10.41
C GLU A 445 -4.67 22.95 9.64
N LEU A 446 -3.93 21.84 9.65
CA LEU A 446 -4.34 20.60 8.97
C LEU A 446 -5.60 19.99 9.59
N PHE A 447 -5.72 19.97 10.92
CA PHE A 447 -6.93 19.50 11.58
C PHE A 447 -8.15 20.39 11.32
N LEU A 448 -7.97 21.72 11.30
CA LEU A 448 -9.04 22.66 10.93
C LEU A 448 -9.52 22.46 9.49
N GLY A 449 -8.62 22.14 8.57
CA GLY A 449 -8.96 21.74 7.19
C GLY A 449 -9.67 20.38 7.11
N GLY A 450 -9.23 19.40 7.89
CA GLY A 450 -9.73 18.02 7.85
C GLY A 450 -11.13 17.81 8.44
N GLN A 451 -11.42 18.45 9.58
CA GLN A 451 -12.62 18.19 10.41
C GLN A 451 -13.98 18.50 9.76
N SER A 452 -14.00 19.16 8.59
CA SER A 452 -15.24 19.50 7.87
C SER A 452 -15.77 18.40 6.95
N ILE A 453 -14.97 17.36 6.71
CA ILE A 453 -15.35 16.17 5.93
C ILE A 453 -15.64 15.00 6.86
N ASP A 454 -14.75 14.76 7.81
CA ASP A 454 -14.95 13.76 8.85
C ASP A 454 -15.44 14.44 10.13
N THR A 455 -16.76 14.44 10.28
CA THR A 455 -17.48 14.98 11.45
C THR A 455 -17.30 14.12 12.71
N SER A 456 -16.56 13.01 12.62
CA SER A 456 -16.35 12.02 13.67
C SER A 456 -14.86 11.88 14.06
N ALA A 457 -14.10 10.97 13.45
CA ALA A 457 -12.71 10.70 13.83
C ALA A 457 -11.78 11.90 13.61
N GLY A 458 -11.97 12.69 12.55
CA GLY A 458 -11.27 13.96 12.31
C GLY A 458 -11.45 14.98 13.45
N LYS A 459 -12.69 15.22 13.87
CA LYS A 459 -12.98 16.04 15.07
C LYS A 459 -12.36 15.46 16.34
N LEU A 460 -12.39 14.13 16.50
CA LEU A 460 -11.81 13.49 17.67
C LEU A 460 -10.28 13.55 17.70
N LYS A 461 -9.58 13.45 16.55
CA LYS A 461 -8.14 13.69 16.47
C LYS A 461 -7.79 15.13 16.85
N MET A 462 -8.56 16.12 16.38
CA MET A 462 -8.41 17.51 16.78
C MET A 462 -8.68 17.71 18.29
N ALA A 463 -9.68 17.03 18.84
CA ALA A 463 -9.94 17.02 20.28
C ALA A 463 -8.79 16.38 21.08
N THR A 464 -8.18 15.30 20.57
CA THR A 464 -6.98 14.68 21.17
C THR A 464 -5.81 15.65 21.19
N PHE A 465 -5.54 16.33 20.07
CA PHE A 465 -4.51 17.37 19.97
C PHE A 465 -4.74 18.51 20.98
N LYS A 466 -5.98 19.00 21.09
CA LYS A 466 -6.34 20.03 22.08
C LYS A 466 -6.16 19.54 23.52
N PHE A 467 -6.59 18.33 23.83
CA PHE A 467 -6.36 17.72 25.15
C PHE A 467 -4.87 17.63 25.50
N LEU A 468 -4.03 17.20 24.54
CA LEU A 468 -2.58 17.10 24.72
C LEU A 468 -1.90 18.47 24.86
N LYS A 469 -2.43 19.52 24.20
CA LYS A 469 -2.04 20.93 24.40
C LYS A 469 -2.68 21.57 25.65
N THR A 470 -3.35 20.80 26.51
CA THR A 470 -4.07 21.26 27.72
C THR A 470 -5.27 22.21 27.48
N ASP A 471 -5.74 22.35 26.24
CA ASP A 471 -7.01 23.01 25.89
C ASP A 471 -8.19 22.04 26.15
N TYR A 472 -8.46 21.80 27.43
CA TYR A 472 -9.54 20.92 27.88
C TYR A 472 -10.93 21.44 27.48
N SER A 473 -11.10 22.76 27.42
CA SER A 473 -12.31 23.44 26.95
C SER A 473 -12.63 23.13 25.49
N GLY A 474 -11.67 23.35 24.59
CA GLY A 474 -11.83 23.10 23.16
C GLY A 474 -11.95 21.61 22.84
N ALA A 475 -11.20 20.76 23.55
CA ALA A 475 -11.36 19.31 23.44
C ALA A 475 -12.78 18.86 23.84
N LEU A 476 -13.32 19.34 24.96
CA LEU A 476 -14.65 18.97 25.43
C LEU A 476 -15.78 19.47 24.50
N ASN A 477 -15.61 20.64 23.88
CA ASN A 477 -16.59 21.16 22.92
C ASN A 477 -16.68 20.26 21.68
N LEU A 478 -15.55 19.91 21.07
CA LEU A 478 -15.51 18.98 19.93
C LEU A 478 -16.08 17.59 20.29
N VAL A 479 -15.79 17.09 21.49
CA VAL A 479 -16.35 15.83 21.99
C VAL A 479 -17.88 15.90 22.15
N LYS A 480 -18.42 17.01 22.67
CA LYS A 480 -19.87 17.23 22.76
C LYS A 480 -20.53 17.30 21.38
N GLU A 481 -19.89 17.95 20.40
CA GLU A 481 -20.38 17.97 19.03
C GLU A 481 -20.50 16.54 18.47
N VAL A 482 -19.45 15.71 18.58
CA VAL A 482 -19.49 14.33 18.09
C VAL A 482 -20.53 13.48 18.83
N LEU A 483 -20.63 13.60 20.16
CA LEU A 483 -21.64 12.88 20.95
C LEU A 483 -23.09 13.33 20.64
N SER A 484 -23.31 14.56 20.16
CA SER A 484 -24.64 15.05 19.79
C SER A 484 -25.16 14.49 18.45
N LEU A 485 -24.30 13.86 17.65
CA LEU A 485 -24.63 13.24 16.36
C LEU A 485 -25.17 11.81 16.55
N GLU A 486 -26.10 11.60 17.49
CA GLU A 486 -26.59 10.30 18.04
C GLU A 486 -27.15 9.25 17.03
N ARG A 487 -26.98 9.43 15.72
CA ARG A 487 -27.55 8.58 14.66
C ARG A 487 -26.56 8.14 13.57
N THR A 488 -25.27 8.44 13.70
CA THR A 488 -24.27 8.00 12.72
C THR A 488 -24.06 6.49 12.73
N ILE A 489 -24.09 5.86 11.56
CA ILE A 489 -23.72 4.46 11.37
C ILE A 489 -22.18 4.37 11.46
N PRO A 490 -21.60 3.56 12.36
CA PRO A 490 -20.16 3.32 12.33
C PRO A 490 -19.80 2.60 11.03
N LEU A 491 -18.94 3.21 10.21
CA LEU A 491 -18.27 2.59 9.06
C LEU A 491 -17.15 1.66 9.58
N SER A 492 -17.56 0.70 10.39
CA SER A 492 -16.80 -0.48 10.75
C SER A 492 -16.53 -1.26 9.47
N GLY A 493 -15.25 -1.52 9.17
CA GLY A 493 -14.85 -2.21 7.94
C GLY A 493 -15.40 -3.63 7.77
N PHE A 494 -16.13 -4.18 8.75
CA PHE A 494 -16.62 -5.57 8.72
C PHE A 494 -18.05 -5.82 9.24
N GLU A 495 -18.73 -4.90 9.95
CA GLU A 495 -20.13 -5.16 10.41
C GLU A 495 -20.86 -3.91 10.93
N PRO A 496 -22.15 -3.68 10.56
CA PRO A 496 -22.99 -2.62 11.12
C PRO A 496 -23.50 -2.97 12.52
N ARG A 497 -23.67 -1.95 13.36
CA ARG A 497 -23.96 -2.10 14.79
C ARG A 497 -25.44 -1.99 15.17
N ASN A 498 -26.30 -1.69 14.20
CA ASN A 498 -27.74 -1.58 14.41
C ASN A 498 -28.44 -2.88 13.97
N PRO A 499 -29.05 -3.66 14.88
CA PRO A 499 -29.75 -4.89 14.51
C PRO A 499 -30.99 -4.68 13.62
N GLU A 500 -31.44 -3.44 13.43
CA GLU A 500 -32.53 -3.08 12.50
C GLU A 500 -32.05 -2.76 11.07
N LEU A 501 -30.75 -2.53 10.85
CA LEU A 501 -30.16 -2.35 9.51
C LEU A 501 -29.26 -3.54 9.19
N SER A 502 -29.73 -4.40 8.29
CA SER A 502 -28.91 -5.48 7.76
C SER A 502 -27.78 -4.94 6.88
N VAL A 503 -26.78 -5.78 6.61
CA VAL A 503 -25.75 -5.50 5.60
C VAL A 503 -26.40 -5.15 4.24
N THR A 504 -27.54 -5.76 3.92
CA THR A 504 -28.32 -5.46 2.71
C THR A 504 -28.85 -4.03 2.70
N ASP A 505 -29.36 -3.53 3.83
CA ASP A 505 -29.93 -2.18 3.94
C ASP A 505 -28.84 -1.11 3.92
N PHE A 506 -27.68 -1.41 4.52
CA PHE A 506 -26.48 -0.57 4.44
C PHE A 506 -25.91 -0.52 3.01
N VAL A 507 -25.87 -1.65 2.30
CA VAL A 507 -25.49 -1.70 0.88
C VAL A 507 -26.51 -0.97 0.01
N GLN A 508 -27.82 -1.06 0.30
CA GLN A 508 -28.84 -0.24 -0.37
C GLN A 508 -28.63 1.25 -0.09
N LEU A 509 -28.28 1.65 1.14
CA LEU A 509 -28.02 3.05 1.47
C LEU A 509 -26.81 3.60 0.70
N ILE A 510 -25.72 2.83 0.56
CA ILE A 510 -24.59 3.19 -0.31
C ILE A 510 -25.05 3.30 -1.77
N ASN A 511 -25.80 2.33 -2.27
CA ASN A 511 -26.23 2.29 -3.68
C ASN A 511 -27.28 3.34 -4.05
N ASN A 512 -28.03 3.85 -3.06
CA ASN A 512 -29.06 4.88 -3.22
C ASN A 512 -28.55 6.31 -2.91
N THR A 513 -27.27 6.47 -2.53
CA THR A 513 -26.69 7.78 -2.25
C THR A 513 -25.80 8.19 -3.42
N ASP A 514 -26.33 9.04 -4.31
CA ASP A 514 -25.64 9.47 -5.54
C ASP A 514 -24.29 10.19 -5.28
N ASN A 515 -24.09 10.78 -4.09
CA ASN A 515 -22.84 11.45 -3.71
C ASN A 515 -22.24 10.92 -2.38
N PHE A 516 -20.99 10.45 -2.46
CA PHE A 516 -20.24 9.88 -1.34
C PHE A 516 -19.90 10.88 -0.22
N VAL A 517 -19.79 12.18 -0.52
CA VAL A 517 -19.35 13.18 0.47
C VAL A 517 -20.44 13.50 1.50
N PRO A 518 -21.73 13.68 1.13
CA PRO A 518 -22.85 13.65 2.08
C PRO A 518 -22.93 12.38 2.92
N LEU A 519 -22.59 11.19 2.36
CA LEU A 519 -22.58 9.94 3.13
C LEU A 519 -21.54 9.99 4.26
N LEU A 520 -20.30 10.41 3.94
CA LEU A 520 -19.24 10.62 4.95
C LEU A 520 -19.62 11.69 5.99
N ARG A 521 -20.19 12.82 5.56
CA ARG A 521 -20.54 13.93 6.47
C ARG A 521 -21.70 13.60 7.43
N ASN A 522 -22.72 12.90 6.94
CA ASN A 522 -24.03 12.77 7.61
C ASN A 522 -24.31 11.38 8.20
N VAL A 523 -23.70 10.32 7.68
CA VAL A 523 -24.08 8.93 8.00
C VAL A 523 -22.89 8.11 8.50
N GLY A 524 -21.71 8.27 7.90
CA GLY A 524 -20.55 7.45 8.18
C GLY A 524 -19.68 7.99 9.30
N ALA A 525 -19.83 7.49 10.52
CA ALA A 525 -18.81 7.66 11.55
C ALA A 525 -17.60 6.77 11.20
N LEU A 526 -16.49 7.38 10.81
CA LEU A 526 -15.23 6.66 10.60
C LEU A 526 -14.65 6.22 11.96
N GLU A 527 -13.96 5.08 11.96
CA GLU A 527 -13.25 4.62 13.15
C GLU A 527 -12.05 5.53 13.43
N VAL A 528 -11.83 5.82 14.71
CA VAL A 528 -10.64 6.55 15.14
C VAL A 528 -9.47 5.58 15.14
N VAL A 529 -8.70 5.60 14.05
CA VAL A 529 -7.51 4.76 13.85
C VAL A 529 -6.29 5.44 14.48
N PHE A 530 -5.46 4.67 15.20
CA PHE A 530 -4.17 5.12 15.73
C PHE A 530 -3.04 4.25 15.16
N LEU A 531 -2.06 4.91 14.56
CA LEU A 531 -0.87 4.28 14.00
C LEU A 531 0.23 4.19 15.07
N PRO A 532 1.13 3.18 15.05
CA PRO A 532 2.27 3.11 15.98
C PRO A 532 3.17 4.34 15.98
N SER A 533 3.32 5.01 14.84
CA SER A 533 4.05 6.28 14.71
C SER A 533 3.42 7.46 15.46
N GLU A 534 2.18 7.32 15.95
CA GLU A 534 1.46 8.31 16.76
C GLU A 534 1.64 8.11 18.27
N PHE A 535 2.41 7.11 18.72
CA PHE A 535 2.53 6.71 20.13
C PHE A 535 2.77 7.88 21.11
N SER A 536 3.61 8.86 20.74
CA SER A 536 3.90 10.06 21.54
C SER A 536 2.73 11.05 21.67
N ALA A 537 1.74 11.00 20.77
CA ALA A 537 0.58 11.90 20.72
C ALA A 537 -0.76 11.17 20.92
N THR A 538 -0.82 10.23 21.86
CA THR A 538 -2.04 9.49 22.22
C THR A 538 -2.29 9.45 23.73
N LEU A 539 -3.52 9.10 24.12
CA LEU A 539 -3.89 8.83 25.51
C LEU A 539 -3.24 7.54 26.00
N ASP A 540 -2.84 7.48 27.28
CA ASP A 540 -2.17 6.31 27.85
C ASP A 540 -2.88 4.95 27.61
N PRO A 541 -4.21 4.78 27.76
CA PRO A 541 -4.86 3.50 27.44
C PRO A 541 -4.72 3.11 25.95
N ILE A 542 -4.58 4.06 25.04
CA ILE A 542 -4.33 3.80 23.61
C ILE A 542 -2.89 3.33 23.38
N LYS A 543 -1.91 3.81 24.14
CA LYS A 543 -0.51 3.37 24.05
C LYS A 543 -0.35 1.89 24.35
N PHE A 544 -1.07 1.37 25.35
CA PHE A 544 -1.10 -0.06 25.66
C PHE A 544 -1.69 -0.89 24.52
N GLU A 545 -2.73 -0.38 23.85
CA GLU A 545 -3.32 -1.01 22.68
C GLU A 545 -2.44 -0.91 21.42
N ILE A 546 -1.66 0.17 21.26
CA ILE A 546 -0.64 0.29 20.22
C ILE A 546 0.46 -0.76 20.43
N ILE A 547 0.99 -0.88 21.66
CA ILE A 547 1.98 -1.92 22.01
C ILE A 547 1.41 -3.32 21.71
N ARG A 548 0.15 -3.58 22.08
CA ARG A 548 -0.55 -4.83 21.78
C ARG A 548 -0.58 -5.13 20.27
N ALA A 549 -0.97 -4.14 19.46
CA ALA A 549 -1.04 -4.27 18.01
C ALA A 549 0.35 -4.46 17.36
N MET A 550 1.39 -3.80 17.89
CA MET A 550 2.77 -3.99 17.47
C MET A 550 3.31 -5.38 17.81
N SER A 551 3.05 -5.89 19.02
CA SER A 551 3.48 -7.25 19.42
C SER A 551 2.82 -8.34 18.58
N ALA A 552 1.51 -8.22 18.33
CA ALA A 552 0.78 -9.16 17.45
C ALA A 552 1.33 -9.15 16.00
N ALA A 553 1.88 -8.02 15.54
CA ALA A 553 2.42 -7.91 14.19
C ALA A 553 3.79 -8.60 14.00
N VAL A 554 4.46 -9.03 15.08
CA VAL A 554 5.75 -9.74 15.04
C VAL A 554 5.55 -11.25 14.81
N ASP A 555 4.49 -11.83 15.37
CA ASP A 555 4.13 -13.23 15.19
C ASP A 555 3.28 -13.45 13.93
N LEU A 556 3.98 -13.76 12.83
CA LEU A 556 3.44 -13.92 11.46
C LEU A 556 2.40 -15.04 11.30
N ASP A 557 2.33 -15.98 12.25
CA ASP A 557 1.39 -17.12 12.25
C ASP A 557 0.06 -16.83 12.99
N SER A 558 -0.18 -15.61 13.49
CA SER A 558 -1.41 -15.29 14.21
C SER A 558 -2.54 -14.81 13.30
N ASP A 559 -3.73 -15.42 13.42
CA ASP A 559 -5.00 -15.02 12.76
C ASP A 559 -5.55 -13.65 13.25
N ASN A 560 -4.70 -12.72 13.69
CA ASN A 560 -5.10 -11.45 14.30
C ASN A 560 -4.98 -10.30 13.28
N PRO A 561 -6.08 -9.82 12.68
CA PRO A 561 -6.02 -9.06 11.43
C PRO A 561 -5.62 -7.57 11.58
N LEU A 562 -5.41 -7.06 12.80
CA LEU A 562 -5.22 -5.62 13.05
C LEU A 562 -3.84 -5.28 13.63
N ARG A 563 -2.96 -4.76 12.78
CA ARG A 563 -1.65 -4.15 13.16
C ARG A 563 -1.77 -2.72 13.69
N TRP A 564 -2.97 -2.26 14.00
CA TRP A 564 -3.30 -0.91 14.47
C TRP A 564 -4.44 -0.93 15.47
N VAL A 565 -4.62 0.18 16.17
CA VAL A 565 -5.79 0.38 17.05
C VAL A 565 -6.85 1.10 16.26
N ALA A 566 -8.07 0.57 16.23
CA ALA A 566 -9.24 1.25 15.66
C ALA A 566 -10.36 1.25 16.70
N LEU A 567 -10.96 2.42 16.93
CA LEU A 567 -12.03 2.61 17.91
C LEU A 567 -13.28 3.21 17.26
N ASP A 568 -14.44 2.77 17.74
CA ASP A 568 -15.71 3.43 17.51
C ASP A 568 -15.64 4.90 17.99
N ALA A 569 -16.12 5.84 17.16
CA ALA A 569 -16.03 7.26 17.44
C ALA A 569 -16.77 7.66 18.72
N GLY A 570 -17.95 7.07 18.99
CA GLY A 570 -18.69 7.31 20.23
C GLY A 570 -17.94 6.80 21.47
N PHE A 571 -17.31 5.62 21.38
CA PHE A 571 -16.44 5.11 22.45
C PHE A 571 -15.24 6.02 22.72
N TYR A 572 -14.55 6.45 21.68
CA TYR A 572 -13.37 7.30 21.83
C TYR A 572 -13.73 8.71 22.30
N ALA A 573 -14.89 9.24 21.90
CA ALA A 573 -15.44 10.49 22.43
C ALA A 573 -15.70 10.39 23.95
N LEU A 574 -16.31 9.30 24.42
CA LEU A 574 -16.49 9.03 25.85
C LEU A 574 -15.13 8.88 26.56
N LEU A 575 -14.14 8.21 25.95
CA LEU A 575 -12.80 8.09 26.53
C LEU A 575 -12.12 9.46 26.69
N LEU A 576 -12.22 10.32 25.68
CA LEU A 576 -11.69 11.69 25.76
C LEU A 576 -12.42 12.51 26.83
N GLN A 577 -13.75 12.41 26.90
CA GLN A 577 -14.55 13.08 27.93
C GLN A 577 -14.12 12.64 29.33
N PHE A 578 -13.89 11.35 29.54
CA PHE A 578 -13.40 10.80 30.81
C PHE A 578 -12.03 11.40 31.18
N HIS A 579 -11.08 11.42 30.23
CA HIS A 579 -9.76 12.01 30.47
C HIS A 579 -9.80 13.53 30.70
N VAL A 580 -10.69 14.27 30.04
CA VAL A 580 -10.94 15.70 30.35
C VAL A 580 -11.48 15.84 31.77
N CYS A 581 -12.54 15.11 32.14
CA CYS A 581 -13.14 15.20 33.47
C CYS A 581 -12.15 14.85 34.59
N LEU A 582 -11.23 13.91 34.33
CA LEU A 582 -10.15 13.53 35.24
C LEU A 582 -9.12 14.66 35.43
N ARG A 583 -8.84 15.45 34.38
CA ARG A 583 -7.92 16.59 34.45
C ARG A 583 -8.56 17.85 35.03
N THR A 584 -9.88 18.01 34.92
CA THR A 584 -10.63 19.16 35.45
C THR A 584 -11.34 18.87 36.78
N ASP A 585 -11.03 17.76 37.44
CA ASP A 585 -11.62 17.28 38.72
C ASP A 585 -13.17 17.29 38.77
N SER A 586 -13.81 16.95 37.65
CA SER A 586 -15.28 16.96 37.52
C SER A 586 -15.87 15.62 37.94
N GLN A 587 -15.84 15.33 39.24
CA GLN A 587 -16.16 14.03 39.85
C GLN A 587 -17.48 13.38 39.38
N GLU A 588 -18.58 14.15 39.25
CA GLU A 588 -19.87 13.59 38.84
C GLU A 588 -19.90 13.20 37.35
N ALA A 589 -19.37 14.09 36.49
CA ALA A 589 -19.22 13.80 35.06
C ALA A 589 -18.26 12.63 34.82
N LEU A 590 -17.18 12.53 35.61
CA LEU A 590 -16.21 11.44 35.55
C LEU A 590 -16.88 10.07 35.81
N LYS A 591 -17.72 9.98 36.84
CA LYS A 591 -18.52 8.78 37.15
C LYS A 591 -19.54 8.47 36.05
N GLN A 592 -20.24 9.50 35.56
CA GLN A 592 -21.23 9.34 34.49
C GLN A 592 -20.59 8.78 33.21
N THR A 593 -19.48 9.36 32.75
CA THR A 593 -18.77 8.92 31.55
C THR A 593 -18.14 7.53 31.74
N LEU A 594 -17.60 7.20 32.92
CA LEU A 594 -17.13 5.85 33.23
C LEU A 594 -18.26 4.82 33.18
N GLY A 595 -19.46 5.17 33.67
CA GLY A 595 -20.67 4.35 33.54
C GLY A 595 -21.05 4.09 32.08
N SER A 596 -20.95 5.12 31.21
CA SER A 596 -21.18 4.98 29.76
C SER A 596 -20.12 4.11 29.08
N LEU A 597 -18.83 4.24 29.43
CA LEU A 597 -17.76 3.37 28.93
C LEU A 597 -17.97 1.90 29.33
N ARG A 598 -18.37 1.63 30.58
CA ARG A 598 -18.73 0.28 31.05
C ARG A 598 -19.93 -0.29 30.27
N ARG A 599 -21.00 0.51 30.09
CA ARG A 599 -22.19 0.11 29.32
C ARG A 599 -21.83 -0.22 27.86
N TYR A 600 -20.95 0.55 27.24
CA TYR A 600 -20.44 0.27 25.90
C TYR A 600 -19.78 -1.11 25.85
N ALA A 601 -18.82 -1.41 26.73
CA ALA A 601 -18.09 -2.69 26.68
C ALA A 601 -19.01 -3.92 26.87
N SER A 602 -20.08 -3.77 27.66
CA SER A 602 -21.11 -4.78 27.87
C SER A 602 -22.20 -4.86 26.79
N THR A 603 -22.18 -4.02 25.76
CA THR A 603 -23.24 -4.00 24.74
C THR A 603 -23.22 -5.30 23.91
N PRO A 604 -24.37 -5.98 23.68
CA PRO A 604 -24.47 -7.13 22.78
C PRO A 604 -24.04 -6.81 21.35
N GLY A 605 -23.65 -7.83 20.58
CA GLY A 605 -23.28 -7.67 19.16
C GLY A 605 -21.95 -6.96 18.88
N ILE A 606 -21.15 -6.58 19.89
CA ILE A 606 -19.78 -6.11 19.66
C ILE A 606 -18.86 -7.30 19.29
N PRO A 607 -18.14 -7.26 18.16
CA PRO A 607 -17.12 -8.26 17.81
C PRO A 607 -16.07 -8.47 18.91
N GLN A 608 -15.65 -9.72 19.11
CA GLN A 608 -14.80 -10.17 20.22
C GLN A 608 -13.55 -9.31 20.43
N LEU A 609 -12.78 -9.04 19.36
CA LEU A 609 -11.56 -8.22 19.44
C LEU A 609 -11.86 -6.78 19.88
N ARG A 610 -12.95 -6.18 19.41
CA ARG A 610 -13.38 -4.82 19.83
C ARG A 610 -13.83 -4.78 21.28
N ARG A 611 -14.48 -5.86 21.76
CA ARG A 611 -14.86 -6.00 23.17
C ARG A 611 -13.62 -6.12 24.06
N VAL A 612 -12.61 -6.89 23.65
CA VAL A 612 -11.30 -6.98 24.34
C VAL A 612 -10.65 -5.59 24.47
N VAL A 613 -10.51 -4.85 23.37
CA VAL A 613 -9.96 -3.48 23.36
C VAL A 613 -10.77 -2.55 24.29
N ALA A 614 -12.10 -2.59 24.22
CA ALA A 614 -12.97 -1.78 25.07
C ALA A 614 -12.84 -2.13 26.56
N LEU A 615 -12.75 -3.42 26.91
CA LEU A 615 -12.54 -3.89 28.28
C LEU A 615 -11.17 -3.43 28.82
N ASN A 616 -10.11 -3.52 28.03
CA ASN A 616 -8.78 -3.05 28.43
C ASN A 616 -8.77 -1.55 28.74
N ILE A 617 -9.38 -0.75 27.86
CA ILE A 617 -9.53 0.70 28.04
C ILE A 617 -10.38 1.01 29.29
N VAL A 618 -11.48 0.29 29.52
CA VAL A 618 -12.32 0.44 30.73
C VAL A 618 -11.54 0.06 32.00
N GLY A 619 -10.77 -1.04 31.98
CA GLY A 619 -9.91 -1.45 33.09
C GLY A 619 -8.86 -0.40 33.42
N HIS A 620 -8.25 0.21 32.41
CA HIS A 620 -7.32 1.33 32.62
C HIS A 620 -8.02 2.56 33.23
N CYS A 621 -9.22 2.90 32.78
CA CYS A 621 -10.00 4.00 33.37
C CYS A 621 -10.36 3.72 34.84
N LEU A 622 -10.70 2.47 35.18
CA LEU A 622 -10.96 2.04 36.57
C LEU A 622 -9.71 2.21 37.46
N LEU A 623 -8.51 1.92 36.96
CA LEU A 623 -7.26 2.21 37.68
C LEU A 623 -7.05 3.71 37.93
N LEU A 624 -7.38 4.57 36.96
CA LEU A 624 -7.21 6.02 37.09
C LEU A 624 -8.14 6.65 38.14
N VAL A 625 -9.28 6.00 38.47
CA VAL A 625 -10.17 6.41 39.57
C VAL A 625 -9.97 5.61 40.87
N GLY A 626 -8.97 4.73 40.92
CA GLY A 626 -8.63 3.93 42.10
C GLY A 626 -9.48 2.67 42.33
N GLU A 627 -10.41 2.33 41.42
CA GLU A 627 -11.23 1.10 41.48
C GLU A 627 -10.42 -0.15 41.10
N THR A 628 -9.35 -0.43 41.84
CA THR A 628 -8.31 -1.42 41.48
C THR A 628 -8.86 -2.85 41.37
N GLN A 629 -9.76 -3.26 42.27
CA GLN A 629 -10.36 -4.60 42.18
C GLN A 629 -11.19 -4.78 40.91
N TRP A 630 -12.08 -3.81 40.61
CA TRP A 630 -12.89 -3.82 39.39
C TRP A 630 -12.02 -3.78 38.13
N ALA A 631 -10.90 -3.05 38.15
CA ALA A 631 -9.95 -3.04 37.05
C ALA A 631 -9.34 -4.44 36.82
N VAL A 632 -8.90 -5.13 37.88
CA VAL A 632 -8.38 -6.50 37.81
C VAL A 632 -9.44 -7.45 37.25
N ASP A 633 -10.68 -7.40 37.77
CA ASP A 633 -11.77 -8.26 37.29
C ASP A 633 -12.07 -8.04 35.79
N VAL A 634 -12.03 -6.79 35.33
CA VAL A 634 -12.20 -6.42 33.91
C VAL A 634 -11.03 -6.89 33.05
N PHE A 635 -9.78 -6.75 33.50
CA PHE A 635 -8.61 -7.26 32.78
C PHE A 635 -8.60 -8.79 32.69
N MET A 636 -8.98 -9.49 33.77
CA MET A 636 -9.14 -10.94 33.77
C MET A 636 -10.25 -11.39 32.81
N GLY A 637 -11.39 -10.69 32.80
CA GLY A 637 -12.46 -10.92 31.81
C GLY A 637 -12.00 -10.69 30.37
N SER A 638 -11.15 -9.69 30.12
CA SER A 638 -10.51 -9.48 28.82
C SER A 638 -9.57 -10.63 28.42
N LEU A 639 -8.75 -11.12 29.36
CA LEU A 639 -7.85 -12.26 29.10
C LEU A 639 -8.58 -13.59 28.84
N VAL A 640 -9.76 -13.78 29.44
CA VAL A 640 -10.64 -14.93 29.12
C VAL A 640 -11.18 -14.84 27.69
N LEU A 641 -11.43 -13.63 27.17
CA LEU A 641 -11.88 -13.42 25.79
C LEU A 641 -10.73 -13.47 24.77
N LEU A 642 -9.50 -13.09 25.15
CA LEU A 642 -8.30 -13.22 24.32
C LEU A 642 -7.07 -13.31 25.22
N ASN A 643 -6.41 -14.48 25.24
CA ASN A 643 -5.26 -14.75 26.12
C ASN A 643 -3.90 -14.46 25.47
N THR A 644 -3.82 -14.36 24.14
CA THR A 644 -2.62 -14.02 23.36
C THR A 644 -2.64 -12.56 22.93
N TYR A 645 -1.48 -11.90 22.95
CA TYR A 645 -1.31 -10.48 22.55
C TYR A 645 -2.45 -9.58 23.07
N ASN A 646 -2.69 -9.59 24.38
CA ASN A 646 -3.71 -8.77 25.05
C ASN A 646 -3.04 -7.74 25.98
N SER A 647 -3.45 -6.47 25.90
CA SER A 647 -2.86 -5.39 26.70
C SER A 647 -3.15 -5.51 28.20
N ALA A 648 -4.22 -6.23 28.59
CA ALA A 648 -4.54 -6.58 29.96
C ALA A 648 -3.36 -7.20 30.72
N ALA A 649 -2.54 -8.04 30.06
CA ALA A 649 -1.37 -8.66 30.68
C ALA A 649 -0.33 -7.61 31.14
N TRP A 650 -0.11 -6.55 30.35
CA TRP A 650 0.80 -5.45 30.70
C TRP A 650 0.26 -4.64 31.88
N HIS A 651 -1.05 -4.35 31.91
CA HIS A 651 -1.68 -3.67 33.03
C HIS A 651 -1.56 -4.46 34.34
N LEU A 652 -1.89 -5.75 34.32
CA LEU A 652 -1.76 -6.64 35.48
C LEU A 652 -0.31 -6.77 35.95
N THR A 653 0.65 -6.83 35.02
CA THR A 653 2.10 -6.86 35.35
C THR A 653 2.54 -5.59 36.06
N ILE A 654 2.09 -4.41 35.61
CA ILE A 654 2.40 -3.13 36.26
C ILE A 654 1.79 -3.06 37.66
N LEU A 655 0.57 -3.58 37.86
CA LEU A 655 -0.06 -3.65 39.18
C LEU A 655 0.70 -4.59 40.13
N ALA A 656 1.03 -5.79 39.67
CA ALA A 656 1.82 -6.76 40.43
C ALA A 656 3.19 -6.20 40.81
N TRP A 657 3.86 -5.50 39.90
CA TRP A 657 5.14 -4.83 40.17
C TRP A 657 5.00 -3.70 41.20
N ARG A 658 3.98 -2.85 41.09
CA ARG A 658 3.71 -1.79 42.08
C ARG A 658 3.47 -2.36 43.48
N GLU A 659 2.69 -3.43 43.57
CA GLU A 659 2.39 -4.08 44.84
C GLU A 659 3.60 -4.81 45.42
N PHE A 660 4.40 -5.47 44.59
CA PHE A 660 5.70 -6.02 44.98
C PHE A 660 6.63 -4.93 45.54
N CYS A 661 6.78 -3.80 44.83
CA CYS A 661 7.55 -2.67 45.33
C CYS A 661 7.00 -2.13 46.65
N ARG A 662 5.67 -2.02 46.80
CA ARG A 662 5.03 -1.57 48.05
C ARG A 662 5.39 -2.48 49.22
N ILE A 663 5.31 -3.81 49.03
CA ILE A 663 5.68 -4.81 50.03
C ILE A 663 7.16 -4.69 50.39
N MET A 664 8.04 -4.56 49.38
CA MET A 664 9.49 -4.42 49.56
C MET A 664 9.96 -3.11 50.22
N HIS A 665 9.11 -2.07 50.27
CA HIS A 665 9.37 -0.82 51.00
C HIS A 665 8.65 -0.75 52.36
N SER A 666 7.79 -1.72 52.67
CA SER A 666 7.12 -1.87 53.97
C SER A 666 7.77 -2.88 54.91
N ASN A 667 8.81 -3.57 54.41
CA ASN A 667 9.77 -4.39 55.17
C ASN A 667 11.10 -3.64 55.28
#